data_AF-A0A2S8F1H6-F1
#
_entry.id   AF-A0A2S8F1H6-F1
#
_cell.length_a   1.000
_cell.length_b   1.000
_cell.length_c   1.000
_cell.angle_alpha   90.00
_cell.angle_beta   90.00
_cell.angle_gamma   90.00
#
_symmetry.space_group_name_H-M   'P 1'
#
loop_
_entity.id
_entity.type
_entity.pdbx_description
1 polymer ?
#
loop_
_entity_poly.entity_id
_entity_poly.type
_entity_poly.pdbx_seq_one_letter_code
_entity_poly.pdbx_strand_id
1 'polypeptide(L)'
;MALSAVPLNAQPLDTGEFMLGDVTVTVVFFESDGTVDPNTETWTASHTNQVKQRIEEGLQWWVDTLALQSSVHELNFDIDYTYADNPIPIGIEPISRIATDLEIWVGEFLDYVGAERTDKIDNDVRLFNHTQRVANDTNWAFTLFVINAQNDADGLFPVGSVRGGFSLAGGSFLAIPSERPASSIAHEVSHQFWAMDEYAGAGHYEDTRGYYDTQNTNAIDGNPTPTSLETSLLRESNSLLTAYATHTSSTSSFESIGWKDSDGDGIFDVFDVPISFSATSQFDPITNQMRINGSASIGVLPNQNSWGLQNSVTTNRLSHIEFRLDGGEWVLGPAIDDYTADFDFLIQLPDANSHEIEVRIVDKTGLIYSQSLLASTAHIDSTAVHGFTGYITYDENDDGIFNAGEQGLAGWIVEVVDLAGTPQVTQTIIEPDDFAVNDVFYDTIGGVTLIAQGSEIDPNFTEVSSRISSLSSTGTQGFFNHSGSSWSNAWSEKRQLKIAFDTPVSRVSIDAIAQSDGDVGILELYDSQNNLLGRYTTSPMAAGASETMVVELDLAEATYAIARGHLTDTDDPRRTLRYVALDNLQVGRSHSVVTDQFGAFTLPFDIDGNFRLKVTAPNGTDAYFTTLSQADVSLTAQAGTSRVAWSASIADDSWHNPLLPTDVNHDGFIDSNDVDQVFNELVNPQFTSGQSAQGRALNENPLPGSPYLDVNADGRLNKLDLLSVMDKAYLQSQFSQSTNPEPVTSQVFYPAPVAMSSGHSITQTLTTTTSEFGVLEGEPIGPLPTVTYETEAIGDTLAVTQDAPALADPFLGVVLPSQDSAVIASAANADQLAASSKSMDDEAVDAILSDLDASLELL
;
A
#
# COMPACT_ATOMS: atom_id res chain seq x y z
N MET A 1 0.58 -2.69 -17.90
CA MET A 1 -0.68 -3.41 -17.61
C MET A 1 -1.46 -2.50 -16.69
N ALA A 2 -2.77 -2.32 -16.89
CA ALA A 2 -3.56 -1.56 -15.91
C ALA A 2 -3.50 -2.34 -14.58
N LEU A 3 -3.06 -1.67 -13.51
CA LEU A 3 -3.12 -2.20 -12.15
C LEU A 3 -4.58 -2.43 -11.81
N SER A 4 -4.90 -3.59 -11.23
CA SER A 4 -6.28 -3.93 -10.82
C SER A 4 -6.92 -2.80 -10.01
N ALA A 5 -8.19 -2.49 -10.25
CA ALA A 5 -8.97 -1.56 -9.44
C ALA A 5 -9.33 -2.09 -8.03
N VAL A 6 -9.01 -3.36 -7.72
CA VAL A 6 -9.21 -3.89 -6.37
C VAL A 6 -8.44 -3.03 -5.36
N PRO A 7 -9.09 -2.54 -4.28
CA PRO A 7 -8.44 -1.69 -3.29
C PRO A 7 -7.22 -2.37 -2.66
N LEU A 8 -6.23 -1.58 -2.24
CA LEU A 8 -5.06 -2.11 -1.53
C LEU A 8 -5.53 -2.88 -0.29
N ASN A 9 -4.94 -4.06 -0.04
CA ASN A 9 -5.23 -4.99 1.05
C ASN A 9 -6.63 -5.65 1.05
N ALA A 10 -7.51 -5.33 0.09
CA ALA A 10 -8.84 -5.92 0.05
C ALA A 10 -8.81 -7.40 -0.31
N GLN A 11 -9.53 -8.22 0.46
CA GLN A 11 -9.72 -9.65 0.24
C GLN A 11 -10.94 -9.93 -0.65
N PRO A 12 -11.08 -11.16 -1.18
CA PRO A 12 -12.26 -11.55 -1.97
C PRO A 12 -13.61 -11.27 -1.28
N LEU A 13 -13.69 -11.27 0.05
CA LEU A 13 -14.94 -10.98 0.76
C LEU A 13 -15.13 -9.48 1.11
N ASP A 14 -14.11 -8.64 0.93
CA ASP A 14 -14.19 -7.18 1.10
C ASP A 14 -14.77 -6.55 -0.16
N THR A 15 -16.08 -6.65 -0.29
CA THR A 15 -16.81 -6.22 -1.50
C THR A 15 -17.57 -4.90 -1.31
N GLY A 16 -17.64 -4.35 -0.09
CA GLY A 16 -18.22 -3.03 0.18
C GLY A 16 -17.88 -2.52 1.58
N GLU A 17 -16.80 -1.73 1.70
CA GLU A 17 -16.32 -1.19 2.99
C GLU A 17 -16.71 0.28 3.22
N PHE A 18 -16.68 1.10 2.17
CA PHE A 18 -17.15 2.49 2.16
C PHE A 18 -17.64 2.88 0.76
N MET A 19 -18.59 3.80 0.68
CA MET A 19 -19.30 4.15 -0.56
C MET A 19 -18.56 5.24 -1.35
N LEU A 20 -17.38 4.91 -1.88
CA LEU A 20 -16.56 5.78 -2.73
C LEU A 20 -15.88 4.95 -3.83
N GLY A 21 -15.56 5.60 -4.95
CA GLY A 21 -14.95 4.97 -6.11
C GLY A 21 -15.96 4.27 -7.03
N ASP A 22 -15.49 3.28 -7.78
CA ASP A 22 -16.30 2.56 -8.75
C ASP A 22 -16.91 1.29 -8.12
N VAL A 23 -18.21 1.09 -8.32
CA VAL A 23 -18.98 -0.01 -7.73
C VAL A 23 -19.73 -0.78 -8.82
N THR A 24 -19.48 -2.08 -8.95
CA THR A 24 -20.30 -2.94 -9.82
C THR A 24 -21.58 -3.38 -9.12
N VAL A 25 -22.72 -3.23 -9.77
CA VAL A 25 -24.03 -3.69 -9.27
C VAL A 25 -24.59 -4.72 -10.22
N THR A 26 -24.59 -6.00 -9.82
CA THR A 26 -25.20 -7.06 -10.62
C THR A 26 -26.69 -7.15 -10.31
N VAL A 27 -27.54 -6.90 -11.31
CA VAL A 27 -28.99 -6.92 -11.14
C VAL A 27 -29.56 -8.24 -11.64
N VAL A 28 -30.27 -8.95 -10.76
CA VAL A 28 -30.77 -10.31 -11.01
C VAL A 28 -32.29 -10.33 -10.89
N PHE A 29 -32.96 -10.76 -11.96
CA PHE A 29 -34.41 -10.98 -11.96
C PHE A 29 -34.69 -12.49 -11.98
N PHE A 30 -35.75 -12.91 -11.31
CA PHE A 30 -36.24 -14.30 -11.34
C PHE A 30 -37.53 -14.42 -12.13
N GLU A 31 -37.68 -15.48 -12.91
CA GLU A 31 -38.92 -15.84 -13.60
C GLU A 31 -39.35 -17.25 -13.19
N SER A 32 -40.50 -17.35 -12.51
CA SER A 32 -41.09 -18.63 -12.12
C SER A 32 -41.48 -19.45 -13.36
N ASP A 33 -41.03 -20.69 -13.45
CA ASP A 33 -41.42 -21.60 -14.53
C ASP A 33 -42.70 -22.42 -14.22
N GLY A 34 -43.26 -22.23 -13.02
CA GLY A 34 -44.48 -22.91 -12.58
C GLY A 34 -44.29 -24.36 -12.11
N THR A 35 -43.05 -24.84 -11.99
CA THR A 35 -42.78 -26.27 -11.69
C THR A 35 -42.94 -26.64 -10.21
N VAL A 36 -42.69 -25.71 -9.28
CA VAL A 36 -42.88 -25.90 -7.84
C VAL A 36 -44.08 -25.08 -7.34
N ASP A 37 -44.06 -23.77 -7.53
CA ASP A 37 -45.17 -22.88 -7.20
C ASP A 37 -45.87 -22.41 -8.49
N PRO A 38 -47.17 -22.07 -8.47
CA PRO A 38 -47.81 -21.46 -9.64
C PRO A 38 -47.11 -20.15 -10.03
N ASN A 39 -46.77 -19.98 -11.32
CA ASN A 39 -46.36 -18.67 -11.85
C ASN A 39 -47.56 -17.72 -11.73
N THR A 40 -47.42 -16.71 -10.88
CA THR A 40 -48.38 -15.61 -10.72
C THR A 40 -47.85 -14.30 -11.29
N GLU A 41 -46.53 -14.21 -11.47
CA GLU A 41 -45.85 -13.04 -11.98
C GLU A 41 -45.06 -13.38 -13.24
N THR A 42 -45.18 -12.52 -14.25
CA THR A 42 -44.44 -12.68 -15.51
C THR A 42 -43.79 -11.36 -15.88
N TRP A 43 -42.48 -11.37 -16.10
CA TRP A 43 -41.78 -10.17 -16.56
C TRP A 43 -42.23 -9.76 -17.95
N THR A 44 -42.65 -8.49 -18.06
CA THR A 44 -42.87 -7.84 -19.36
C THR A 44 -41.75 -6.85 -19.64
N ALA A 45 -41.45 -6.60 -20.92
CA ALA A 45 -40.42 -5.62 -21.30
C ALA A 45 -40.71 -4.22 -20.73
N SER A 46 -41.99 -3.82 -20.67
CA SER A 46 -42.38 -2.54 -20.08
C SER A 46 -42.12 -2.49 -18.59
N HIS A 47 -42.42 -3.58 -17.87
CA HIS A 47 -42.23 -3.64 -16.42
C HIS A 47 -40.75 -3.70 -16.06
N THR A 48 -39.99 -4.53 -16.77
CA THR A 48 -38.54 -4.63 -16.67
C THR A 48 -37.87 -3.26 -16.79
N ASN A 49 -38.22 -2.49 -17.83
CA ASN A 49 -37.66 -1.16 -18.02
C ASN A 49 -38.04 -0.16 -16.92
N GLN A 50 -39.25 -0.27 -16.34
CA GLN A 50 -39.66 0.59 -15.22
C GLN A 50 -38.85 0.29 -13.96
N VAL A 51 -38.59 -0.99 -13.68
CA VAL A 51 -37.75 -1.40 -12.55
C VAL A 51 -36.31 -0.93 -12.74
N LYS A 52 -35.72 -1.14 -13.93
CA LYS A 52 -34.37 -0.65 -14.24
C LYS A 52 -34.24 0.86 -14.04
N GLN A 53 -35.23 1.62 -14.53
CA GLN A 53 -35.25 3.07 -14.31
C GLN A 53 -35.26 3.44 -12.82
N ARG A 54 -36.02 2.73 -11.98
CA ARG A 54 -36.02 3.00 -10.52
C ARG A 54 -34.70 2.63 -9.86
N ILE A 55 -34.02 1.58 -10.32
CA ILE A 55 -32.68 1.21 -9.85
C ILE A 55 -31.69 2.32 -10.19
N GLU A 56 -31.67 2.77 -11.45
CA GLU A 56 -30.84 3.89 -11.90
C GLU A 56 -31.11 5.17 -11.10
N GLU A 57 -32.39 5.52 -10.88
CA GLU A 57 -32.76 6.68 -10.07
C GLU A 57 -32.29 6.55 -8.60
N GLY A 58 -32.40 5.37 -8.00
CA GLY A 58 -31.96 5.11 -6.62
C GLY A 58 -30.45 5.16 -6.43
N LEU A 59 -29.68 4.63 -7.40
CA LEU A 59 -28.22 4.67 -7.38
C LEU A 59 -27.69 6.07 -7.71
N GLN A 60 -28.29 6.74 -8.70
CA GLN A 60 -27.93 8.13 -9.06
C GLN A 60 -28.15 9.09 -7.89
N TRP A 61 -29.12 8.83 -7.02
CA TRP A 61 -29.34 9.63 -5.82
C TRP A 61 -28.08 9.71 -4.93
N TRP A 62 -27.33 8.62 -4.78
CA TRP A 62 -26.08 8.61 -4.00
C TRP A 62 -24.96 9.40 -4.68
N VAL A 63 -24.83 9.28 -6.01
CA VAL A 63 -23.87 10.06 -6.80
C VAL A 63 -24.16 11.56 -6.67
N ASP A 64 -25.43 11.96 -6.83
CA ASP A 64 -25.86 13.35 -6.69
C ASP A 64 -25.68 13.86 -5.26
N THR A 65 -25.93 13.00 -4.26
CA THR A 65 -25.73 13.35 -2.85
C THR A 65 -24.24 13.55 -2.55
N LEU A 66 -23.35 12.68 -3.02
CA LEU A 66 -21.91 12.84 -2.85
C LEU A 66 -21.43 14.16 -3.45
N ALA A 67 -21.88 14.52 -4.65
CA ALA A 67 -21.50 15.78 -5.30
C ALA A 67 -21.93 17.04 -4.53
N LEU A 68 -22.89 16.92 -3.60
CA LEU A 68 -23.28 17.98 -2.67
C LEU A 68 -22.46 17.96 -1.37
N GLN A 69 -21.94 16.81 -0.97
CA GLN A 69 -21.12 16.64 0.25
C GLN A 69 -19.63 16.93 0.00
N SER A 70 -19.10 16.56 -1.17
CA SER A 70 -17.69 16.71 -1.51
C SER A 70 -17.52 17.09 -2.99
N SER A 71 -16.45 17.85 -3.27
CA SER A 71 -15.97 18.12 -4.62
C SER A 71 -14.68 17.38 -4.98
N VAL A 72 -14.18 16.55 -4.06
CA VAL A 72 -12.89 15.87 -4.15
C VAL A 72 -13.09 14.39 -4.50
N HIS A 73 -14.12 13.78 -3.94
CA HIS A 73 -14.35 12.35 -4.08
C HIS A 73 -15.33 12.03 -5.20
N GLU A 74 -15.18 10.82 -5.74
CA GLU A 74 -16.01 10.31 -6.83
C GLU A 74 -16.72 9.03 -6.39
N LEU A 75 -17.91 8.80 -6.95
CA LEU A 75 -18.69 7.57 -6.80
C LEU A 75 -19.37 7.28 -8.13
N ASN A 76 -19.14 6.10 -8.68
CA ASN A 76 -19.80 5.64 -9.89
C ASN A 76 -20.35 4.23 -9.69
N PHE A 77 -21.55 3.98 -10.22
CA PHE A 77 -22.14 2.65 -10.27
C PHE A 77 -22.12 2.12 -11.70
N ASP A 78 -21.44 0.99 -11.91
CA ASP A 78 -21.50 0.22 -13.14
C ASP A 78 -22.54 -0.90 -13.00
N ILE A 79 -23.68 -0.76 -13.67
CA ILE A 79 -24.83 -1.63 -13.48
C ILE A 79 -24.82 -2.74 -14.54
N ASP A 80 -24.61 -3.98 -14.10
CA ASP A 80 -24.72 -5.17 -14.93
C ASP A 80 -26.16 -5.71 -14.95
N TYR A 81 -26.84 -5.53 -16.09
CA TYR A 81 -28.18 -6.04 -16.34
C TYR A 81 -28.24 -7.42 -17.00
N THR A 82 -27.12 -8.13 -17.14
CA THR A 82 -27.06 -9.44 -17.84
C THR A 82 -28.16 -10.40 -17.38
N TYR A 83 -28.41 -10.48 -16.07
CA TYR A 83 -29.41 -11.37 -15.45
C TYR A 83 -30.78 -10.72 -15.24
N ALA A 84 -30.92 -9.43 -15.53
CA ALA A 84 -32.22 -8.75 -15.61
C ALA A 84 -32.79 -8.81 -17.03
N ASP A 85 -31.94 -8.73 -18.06
CA ASP A 85 -32.31 -8.90 -19.47
C ASP A 85 -32.59 -10.36 -19.84
N ASN A 86 -32.02 -11.29 -19.06
CA ASN A 86 -32.27 -12.72 -19.16
C ASN A 86 -32.63 -13.26 -17.77
N PRO A 87 -33.87 -13.07 -17.30
CA PRO A 87 -34.29 -13.50 -15.96
C PRO A 87 -33.99 -14.98 -15.71
N ILE A 88 -33.54 -15.27 -14.49
CA ILE A 88 -33.16 -16.61 -14.04
C ILE A 88 -34.43 -17.48 -13.95
N PRO A 89 -34.52 -18.59 -14.70
CA PRO A 89 -35.64 -19.51 -14.57
C PRO A 89 -35.55 -20.24 -13.23
N ILE A 90 -36.61 -20.20 -12.44
CA ILE A 90 -36.70 -20.79 -11.10
C ILE A 90 -38.01 -21.55 -10.93
N GLY A 91 -38.00 -22.63 -10.14
CA GLY A 91 -39.19 -23.45 -9.91
C GLY A 91 -40.27 -22.80 -9.04
N ILE A 92 -39.86 -21.85 -8.19
CA ILE A 92 -40.71 -21.16 -7.21
C ILE A 92 -41.10 -19.76 -7.70
N GLU A 93 -42.14 -19.21 -7.08
CA GLU A 93 -42.56 -17.81 -7.26
C GLU A 93 -42.12 -17.03 -6.02
N PRO A 94 -40.96 -16.33 -6.02
CA PRO A 94 -40.35 -15.86 -4.78
C PRO A 94 -41.23 -14.87 -4.01
N ILE A 95 -42.03 -14.03 -4.70
CA ILE A 95 -42.95 -13.10 -4.01
C ILE A 95 -44.04 -13.81 -3.23
N SER A 96 -44.37 -15.05 -3.59
CA SER A 96 -45.39 -15.85 -2.90
C SER A 96 -44.87 -16.55 -1.64
N ARG A 97 -43.57 -16.42 -1.35
CA ARG A 97 -42.88 -17.05 -0.21
C ARG A 97 -42.36 -16.01 0.78
N ILE A 98 -42.15 -16.44 2.02
CA ILE A 98 -41.52 -15.58 3.03
C ILE A 98 -40.09 -15.24 2.57
N ALA A 99 -39.66 -14.01 2.80
CA ALA A 99 -38.34 -13.53 2.35
C ALA A 99 -37.17 -14.37 2.89
N THR A 100 -37.32 -15.02 4.05
CA THR A 100 -36.30 -15.90 4.65
C THR A 100 -36.07 -17.21 3.87
N ASP A 101 -36.88 -17.52 2.86
CA ASP A 101 -36.58 -18.58 1.89
C ASP A 101 -35.47 -18.18 0.89
N LEU A 102 -34.70 -17.12 1.18
CA LEU A 102 -33.60 -16.60 0.36
C LEU A 102 -32.54 -17.61 -0.01
N GLU A 103 -32.28 -18.59 0.86
CA GLU A 103 -31.33 -19.66 0.61
C GLU A 103 -31.69 -20.47 -0.65
N ILE A 104 -32.98 -20.54 -1.01
CA ILE A 104 -33.46 -21.25 -2.20
C ILE A 104 -33.17 -20.43 -3.45
N TRP A 105 -33.70 -19.22 -3.56
CA TRP A 105 -33.62 -18.45 -4.81
C TRP A 105 -32.25 -17.81 -5.04
N VAL A 106 -31.55 -17.37 -3.99
CA VAL A 106 -30.13 -16.96 -4.11
C VAL A 106 -29.26 -18.18 -4.45
N GLY A 107 -29.53 -19.32 -3.83
CA GLY A 107 -28.84 -20.58 -4.11
C GLY A 107 -28.95 -21.00 -5.57
N GLU A 108 -30.17 -21.01 -6.13
CA GLU A 108 -30.41 -21.32 -7.53
C GLU A 108 -29.71 -20.35 -8.50
N PHE A 109 -29.67 -19.05 -8.18
CA PHE A 109 -28.88 -18.09 -8.96
C PHE A 109 -27.39 -18.43 -8.97
N LEU A 110 -26.82 -18.69 -7.78
CA LEU A 110 -25.39 -19.01 -7.65
C LEU A 110 -25.03 -20.32 -8.37
N ASP A 111 -25.89 -21.32 -8.30
CA ASP A 111 -25.74 -22.57 -9.07
C ASP A 111 -25.83 -22.32 -10.58
N TYR A 112 -26.76 -21.44 -11.01
CA TYR A 112 -26.94 -21.08 -12.41
C TYR A 112 -25.70 -20.40 -13.00
N VAL A 113 -25.06 -19.49 -12.25
CA VAL A 113 -23.84 -18.79 -12.69
C VAL A 113 -22.57 -19.60 -12.44
N GLY A 114 -22.66 -20.74 -11.74
CA GLY A 114 -21.52 -21.58 -11.40
C GLY A 114 -20.58 -20.94 -10.38
N ALA A 115 -21.12 -20.16 -9.44
CA ALA A 115 -20.34 -19.52 -8.38
C ALA A 115 -19.75 -20.55 -7.39
N GLU A 116 -18.66 -20.16 -6.73
CA GLU A 116 -18.09 -20.94 -5.63
C GLU A 116 -19.06 -21.03 -4.44
N ARG A 117 -18.99 -22.14 -3.70
CA ARG A 117 -19.90 -22.46 -2.58
C ARG A 117 -19.12 -22.76 -1.30
N THR A 118 -19.54 -22.17 -0.18
CA THR A 118 -18.87 -22.20 1.14
C THR A 118 -19.82 -22.55 2.30
N ASP A 119 -20.98 -23.14 1.97
CA ASP A 119 -22.11 -23.41 2.89
C ASP A 119 -22.70 -22.16 3.56
N LYS A 120 -22.34 -20.95 3.09
CA LYS A 120 -22.83 -19.67 3.59
C LYS A 120 -23.20 -18.78 2.44
N ILE A 121 -24.49 -18.47 2.30
CA ILE A 121 -25.00 -17.80 1.13
C ILE A 121 -24.43 -16.39 0.93
N ASP A 122 -24.18 -15.66 2.02
CA ASP A 122 -23.61 -14.31 1.97
C ASP A 122 -22.16 -14.33 1.49
N ASN A 123 -21.33 -15.27 1.97
CA ASN A 123 -19.98 -15.45 1.46
C ASN A 123 -19.98 -15.88 -0.01
N ASP A 124 -20.90 -16.76 -0.40
CA ASP A 124 -20.98 -17.26 -1.77
C ASP A 124 -21.34 -16.13 -2.74
N VAL A 125 -22.26 -15.24 -2.35
CA VAL A 125 -22.56 -14.01 -3.12
C VAL A 125 -21.37 -13.05 -3.14
N ARG A 126 -20.63 -12.88 -2.04
CA ARG A 126 -19.43 -12.02 -2.03
C ARG A 126 -18.33 -12.54 -2.94
N LEU A 127 -18.09 -13.85 -2.95
CA LEU A 127 -17.14 -14.47 -3.86
C LEU A 127 -17.56 -14.23 -5.31
N PHE A 128 -18.86 -14.38 -5.61
CA PHE A 128 -19.39 -14.00 -6.92
C PHE A 128 -19.18 -12.50 -7.21
N ASN A 129 -19.54 -11.59 -6.30
CA ASN A 129 -19.34 -10.15 -6.47
C ASN A 129 -17.87 -9.79 -6.67
N HIS A 130 -16.94 -10.51 -6.02
CA HIS A 130 -15.51 -10.34 -6.26
C HIS A 130 -15.12 -10.68 -7.69
N THR A 131 -15.66 -11.76 -8.26
CA THR A 131 -15.45 -12.04 -9.70
C THR A 131 -15.99 -10.91 -10.58
N GLN A 132 -17.11 -10.28 -10.18
CA GLN A 132 -17.71 -9.18 -10.92
C GLN A 132 -16.87 -7.90 -10.84
N ARG A 133 -16.38 -7.50 -9.66
CA ARG A 133 -15.51 -6.30 -9.56
C ARG A 133 -14.19 -6.47 -10.30
N VAL A 134 -13.62 -7.68 -10.28
CA VAL A 134 -12.39 -7.98 -11.05
C VAL A 134 -12.66 -7.92 -12.56
N ALA A 135 -13.81 -8.44 -13.02
CA ALA A 135 -14.17 -8.45 -14.44
C ALA A 135 -14.49 -7.05 -15.00
N ASN A 136 -15.03 -6.15 -14.16
CA ASN A 136 -15.43 -4.80 -14.55
C ASN A 136 -14.42 -3.71 -14.12
N ASP A 137 -13.29 -4.11 -13.53
CA ASP A 137 -12.25 -3.19 -13.04
C ASP A 137 -12.80 -2.11 -12.09
N THR A 138 -13.58 -2.54 -11.08
CA THR A 138 -14.17 -1.68 -10.05
C THR A 138 -13.60 -1.95 -8.66
N ASN A 139 -13.80 -1.02 -7.72
CA ASN A 139 -13.31 -1.13 -6.35
C ASN A 139 -14.18 -2.09 -5.52
N TRP A 140 -15.49 -1.94 -5.65
CA TRP A 140 -16.52 -2.62 -4.86
C TRP A 140 -17.53 -3.33 -5.74
N ALA A 141 -18.28 -4.28 -5.18
CA ALA A 141 -19.40 -4.90 -5.87
C ALA A 141 -20.46 -5.43 -4.92
N PHE A 142 -21.72 -5.38 -5.34
CA PHE A 142 -22.83 -6.08 -4.67
C PHE A 142 -23.87 -6.57 -5.67
N THR A 143 -24.70 -7.52 -5.24
CA THR A 143 -25.82 -8.04 -6.05
C THR A 143 -27.15 -7.43 -5.61
N LEU A 144 -28.01 -7.10 -6.57
CA LEU A 144 -29.37 -6.61 -6.35
C LEU A 144 -30.36 -7.64 -6.91
N PHE A 145 -31.04 -8.37 -6.03
CA PHE A 145 -32.09 -9.30 -6.41
C PHE A 145 -33.44 -8.58 -6.49
N VAL A 146 -34.09 -8.62 -7.65
CA VAL A 146 -35.44 -8.07 -7.81
C VAL A 146 -36.46 -9.20 -7.90
N ILE A 147 -37.43 -9.12 -7.00
CA ILE A 147 -38.54 -10.07 -6.94
C ILE A 147 -39.76 -9.46 -7.61
N ASN A 148 -40.29 -10.10 -8.66
CA ASN A 148 -41.46 -9.58 -9.36
C ASN A 148 -42.67 -9.58 -8.42
N ALA A 149 -43.35 -8.44 -8.29
CA ALA A 149 -44.51 -8.24 -7.43
C ALA A 149 -45.61 -7.44 -8.17
N GLN A 150 -45.59 -7.45 -9.50
CA GLN A 150 -46.44 -6.61 -10.34
C GLN A 150 -47.94 -6.86 -10.11
N ASN A 151 -48.32 -8.12 -9.89
CA ASN A 151 -49.69 -8.54 -9.67
C ASN A 151 -49.97 -8.93 -8.21
N ASP A 152 -48.99 -8.75 -7.33
CA ASP A 152 -49.14 -8.95 -5.90
C ASP A 152 -50.01 -7.83 -5.29
N ALA A 153 -50.85 -8.19 -4.31
CA ALA A 153 -51.92 -7.32 -3.84
C ALA A 153 -51.42 -6.17 -2.95
N ASP A 154 -50.33 -6.37 -2.20
CA ASP A 154 -49.71 -5.34 -1.37
C ASP A 154 -48.28 -5.00 -1.79
N GLY A 155 -47.71 -5.74 -2.75
CA GLY A 155 -46.38 -5.53 -3.29
C GLY A 155 -45.28 -5.92 -2.31
N LEU A 156 -45.59 -6.81 -1.36
CA LEU A 156 -44.75 -7.20 -0.24
C LEU A 156 -44.60 -8.72 -0.20
N PHE A 157 -43.53 -9.19 0.43
CA PHE A 157 -43.46 -10.60 0.80
C PHE A 157 -44.58 -10.94 1.82
N PRO A 158 -45.06 -12.20 1.78
CA PRO A 158 -45.94 -12.77 2.79
C PRO A 158 -45.48 -12.48 4.22
N VAL A 159 -46.45 -12.44 5.14
CA VAL A 159 -46.18 -12.19 6.55
C VAL A 159 -45.17 -13.21 7.08
N GLY A 160 -44.04 -12.67 7.49
CA GLY A 160 -42.92 -13.36 8.09
C GLY A 160 -42.09 -12.33 8.83
N SER A 161 -40.82 -12.64 9.02
CA SER A 161 -39.89 -11.75 9.69
C SER A 161 -39.68 -10.48 8.81
N VAL A 162 -39.35 -10.63 7.52
CA VAL A 162 -39.19 -9.52 6.56
C VAL A 162 -40.38 -9.46 5.60
N ARG A 163 -40.86 -8.25 5.27
CA ARG A 163 -41.96 -8.03 4.31
C ARG A 163 -41.61 -7.14 3.11
N GLY A 164 -40.65 -6.23 3.25
CA GLY A 164 -40.30 -5.21 2.25
C GLY A 164 -39.03 -5.55 1.45
N GLY A 165 -38.27 -4.50 1.14
CA GLY A 165 -36.85 -4.69 0.79
C GLY A 165 -36.05 -5.05 2.04
N PHE A 166 -34.90 -5.67 1.83
CA PHE A 166 -33.92 -5.91 2.88
C PHE A 166 -32.52 -6.04 2.28
N SER A 167 -31.52 -5.95 3.14
CA SER A 167 -30.13 -5.99 2.75
C SER A 167 -29.28 -6.83 3.71
N LEU A 168 -28.44 -7.69 3.16
CA LEU A 168 -27.28 -8.24 3.87
C LEU A 168 -26.10 -7.29 3.62
N ALA A 169 -25.67 -6.64 4.70
CA ALA A 169 -24.78 -5.48 4.66
C ALA A 169 -23.38 -5.76 4.11
N GLY A 170 -22.63 -4.71 3.78
CA GLY A 170 -21.18 -4.75 3.53
C GLY A 170 -20.74 -5.24 2.17
N GLY A 171 -21.59 -5.21 1.13
CA GLY A 171 -21.26 -5.62 -0.23
C GLY A 171 -21.66 -7.05 -0.58
N SER A 172 -22.61 -7.63 0.17
CA SER A 172 -23.20 -8.93 -0.15
C SER A 172 -24.32 -8.73 -1.17
N PHE A 173 -25.56 -8.63 -0.72
CA PHE A 173 -26.68 -8.34 -1.60
C PHE A 173 -27.81 -7.64 -0.87
N LEU A 174 -28.66 -7.00 -1.68
CA LEU A 174 -29.97 -6.56 -1.26
C LEU A 174 -31.04 -7.23 -2.12
N ALA A 175 -32.23 -7.39 -1.57
CA ALA A 175 -33.38 -7.95 -2.25
C ALA A 175 -34.59 -7.04 -2.13
N ILE A 176 -35.30 -6.82 -3.23
CA ILE A 176 -36.41 -5.86 -3.26
C ILE A 176 -37.56 -6.33 -4.14
N PRO A 177 -38.83 -6.23 -3.67
CA PRO A 177 -39.99 -6.39 -4.53
C PRO A 177 -40.04 -5.33 -5.65
N SER A 178 -40.51 -5.71 -6.83
CA SER A 178 -40.39 -4.89 -8.05
C SER A 178 -41.19 -3.59 -8.00
N GLU A 179 -42.18 -3.45 -7.12
CA GLU A 179 -43.03 -2.25 -7.04
C GLU A 179 -42.48 -1.18 -6.10
N ARG A 180 -41.34 -1.44 -5.44
CA ARG A 180 -40.76 -0.49 -4.49
C ARG A 180 -40.21 0.76 -5.21
N PRO A 181 -40.33 1.95 -4.58
CA PRO A 181 -39.83 3.20 -5.16
C PRO A 181 -38.29 3.27 -5.13
N ALA A 182 -37.72 4.13 -5.98
CA ALA A 182 -36.28 4.41 -6.01
C ALA A 182 -35.71 4.83 -4.65
N SER A 183 -36.49 5.50 -3.80
CA SER A 183 -36.08 5.86 -2.44
C SER A 183 -35.86 4.67 -1.53
N SER A 184 -36.57 3.56 -1.73
CA SER A 184 -36.28 2.31 -1.02
C SER A 184 -34.98 1.68 -1.53
N ILE A 185 -34.71 1.74 -2.83
CA ILE A 185 -33.43 1.23 -3.38
C ILE A 185 -32.26 2.03 -2.81
N ALA A 186 -32.35 3.37 -2.81
CA ALA A 186 -31.33 4.22 -2.22
C ALA A 186 -31.09 3.88 -0.73
N HIS A 187 -32.17 3.66 0.03
CA HIS A 187 -32.10 3.21 1.42
C HIS A 187 -31.35 1.87 1.55
N GLU A 188 -31.76 0.82 0.84
CA GLU A 188 -31.14 -0.51 0.96
C GLU A 188 -29.66 -0.53 0.52
N VAL A 189 -29.30 0.30 -0.46
CA VAL A 189 -27.91 0.43 -0.94
C VAL A 189 -26.99 0.96 0.14
N SER A 190 -27.47 1.78 1.08
CA SER A 190 -26.65 2.27 2.20
C SER A 190 -26.08 1.13 3.05
N HIS A 191 -26.86 0.07 3.27
CA HIS A 191 -26.45 -1.08 4.05
C HIS A 191 -25.34 -1.87 3.36
N GLN A 192 -25.23 -1.82 2.03
CA GLN A 192 -24.10 -2.42 1.30
C GLN A 192 -22.76 -1.77 1.69
N PHE A 193 -22.79 -0.65 2.40
CA PHE A 193 -21.64 0.01 3.01
C PHE A 193 -21.89 0.26 4.50
N TRP A 194 -22.45 -0.76 5.18
CA TRP A 194 -22.55 -0.88 6.64
C TRP A 194 -23.48 0.08 7.37
N ALA A 195 -24.17 0.99 6.68
CA ALA A 195 -25.13 1.86 7.34
C ALA A 195 -26.22 1.05 8.06
N MET A 196 -26.75 1.61 9.15
CA MET A 196 -27.74 0.94 10.01
C MET A 196 -29.08 1.64 9.93
N ASP A 197 -30.16 0.87 10.10
CA ASP A 197 -31.50 1.43 10.21
C ASP A 197 -31.65 2.32 11.44
N GLU A 198 -32.47 3.37 11.32
CA GLU A 198 -32.66 4.39 12.35
C GLU A 198 -34.12 4.53 12.80
N TYR A 199 -35.03 3.74 12.23
CA TYR A 199 -36.43 3.69 12.66
C TYR A 199 -36.62 2.75 13.88
N ALA A 200 -37.77 2.90 14.54
CA ALA A 200 -38.06 2.16 15.76
C ALA A 200 -38.09 0.67 15.45
N GLY A 201 -37.34 -0.11 16.22
CA GLY A 201 -37.38 -1.55 16.14
C GLY A 201 -36.43 -2.24 15.17
N ALA A 202 -35.58 -1.48 14.47
CA ALA A 202 -34.58 -2.03 13.57
C ALA A 202 -33.16 -1.80 14.10
N GLY A 203 -32.76 -0.53 14.31
CA GLY A 203 -31.46 -0.21 14.91
C GLY A 203 -31.57 0.41 16.29
N HIS A 204 -30.52 0.24 17.09
CA HIS A 204 -30.41 0.80 18.44
C HIS A 204 -29.30 1.85 18.52
N TYR A 205 -29.48 2.83 19.41
CA TYR A 205 -28.56 3.95 19.62
C TYR A 205 -27.14 3.51 19.98
N GLU A 206 -26.98 2.37 20.65
CA GLU A 206 -25.68 1.83 21.08
C GLU A 206 -24.99 0.96 20.02
N ASP A 207 -25.67 0.66 18.91
CA ASP A 207 -25.09 -0.14 17.84
C ASP A 207 -24.02 0.65 17.10
N THR A 208 -22.97 -0.03 16.66
CA THR A 208 -21.87 0.53 15.89
C THR A 208 -21.63 -0.31 14.64
N ARG A 209 -21.34 0.32 13.50
CA ARG A 209 -20.92 -0.32 12.23
C ARG A 209 -20.17 0.67 11.34
N GLY A 210 -19.56 0.15 10.27
CA GLY A 210 -18.89 0.93 9.24
C GLY A 210 -17.41 1.15 9.53
N TYR A 211 -16.68 1.68 8.56
CA TYR A 211 -15.20 1.71 8.58
C TYR A 211 -14.60 2.33 9.85
N TYR A 212 -15.31 3.29 10.46
CA TYR A 212 -14.91 4.00 11.68
C TYR A 212 -15.51 3.42 12.98
N ASP A 213 -16.22 2.29 12.92
CA ASP A 213 -17.09 1.79 14.00
C ASP A 213 -18.11 2.85 14.47
N THR A 214 -18.76 3.50 13.52
CA THR A 214 -19.65 4.63 13.78
C THR A 214 -20.88 4.18 14.57
N GLN A 215 -21.13 4.86 15.69
CA GLN A 215 -22.33 4.66 16.49
C GLN A 215 -23.59 5.19 15.77
N ASN A 216 -24.68 4.44 15.87
CA ASN A 216 -25.99 4.78 15.29
C ASN A 216 -26.75 5.86 16.08
N THR A 217 -26.14 7.04 16.22
CA THR A 217 -26.63 8.09 17.13
C THR A 217 -28.00 8.67 16.76
N ASN A 218 -28.49 8.43 15.53
CA ASN A 218 -29.80 8.88 15.06
C ASN A 218 -30.89 7.80 15.11
N ALA A 219 -30.59 6.60 15.62
CA ALA A 219 -31.60 5.57 15.86
C ALA A 219 -32.68 6.05 16.84
N ILE A 220 -33.93 5.60 16.67
CA ILE A 220 -35.02 5.93 17.61
C ILE A 220 -34.87 5.15 18.92
N ASP A 221 -34.51 3.88 18.84
CA ASP A 221 -34.47 2.99 20.00
C ASP A 221 -33.22 3.23 20.84
N GLY A 222 -33.37 3.26 22.16
CA GLY A 222 -32.29 3.55 23.09
C GLY A 222 -31.81 5.01 23.10
N ASN A 223 -32.26 5.85 22.17
CA ASN A 223 -31.76 7.21 22.03
C ASN A 223 -32.02 8.05 23.30
N PRO A 224 -31.00 8.73 23.86
CA PRO A 224 -31.20 9.60 25.01
C PRO A 224 -32.02 10.85 24.68
N THR A 225 -32.11 11.24 23.40
CA THR A 225 -32.77 12.46 22.92
C THR A 225 -33.58 12.24 21.63
N PRO A 226 -34.62 11.39 21.65
CA PRO A 226 -35.37 10.98 20.44
C PRO A 226 -36.20 12.12 19.80
N THR A 227 -36.27 13.29 20.43
CA THR A 227 -36.97 14.47 19.88
C THR A 227 -36.07 15.36 19.02
N SER A 228 -34.76 15.11 18.98
CA SER A 228 -33.78 15.90 18.20
C SER A 228 -33.12 15.09 17.09
N LEU A 229 -33.79 14.03 16.64
CA LEU A 229 -33.32 13.21 15.53
C LEU A 229 -33.30 14.01 14.22
N GLU A 230 -32.25 13.79 13.44
CA GLU A 230 -32.02 14.36 12.14
C GLU A 230 -32.96 13.73 11.10
N THR A 231 -33.20 14.48 10.02
CA THR A 231 -33.85 13.93 8.82
C THR A 231 -32.88 12.95 8.19
N SER A 232 -33.32 11.71 8.02
CA SER A 232 -32.46 10.64 7.53
C SER A 232 -33.16 9.74 6.51
N LEU A 233 -32.37 9.25 5.55
CA LEU A 233 -32.80 8.23 4.58
C LEU A 233 -33.04 6.89 5.28
N LEU A 234 -32.36 6.63 6.41
CA LEU A 234 -32.41 5.36 7.15
C LEU A 234 -33.55 5.30 8.18
N ARG A 235 -34.41 6.32 8.18
CA ARG A 235 -35.64 6.34 8.96
C ARG A 235 -36.83 5.95 8.10
N GLU A 236 -38.00 5.93 8.71
CA GLU A 236 -39.24 5.57 8.02
C GLU A 236 -40.03 6.80 7.53
N SER A 237 -41.01 6.53 6.65
CA SER A 237 -42.11 7.44 6.31
C SER A 237 -41.65 8.84 5.87
N ASN A 238 -42.10 9.92 6.53
CA ASN A 238 -41.87 11.29 6.11
C ASN A 238 -40.39 11.71 6.22
N SER A 239 -39.63 11.11 7.15
CA SER A 239 -38.19 11.39 7.26
C SER A 239 -37.47 10.94 5.99
N LEU A 240 -37.66 9.67 5.60
CA LEU A 240 -37.08 9.10 4.39
C LEU A 240 -37.44 9.91 3.14
N LEU A 241 -38.73 10.21 2.97
CA LEU A 241 -39.19 10.97 1.80
C LEU A 241 -38.60 12.39 1.76
N THR A 242 -38.42 13.02 2.92
CA THR A 242 -37.79 14.34 3.00
C THR A 242 -36.30 14.24 2.70
N ALA A 243 -35.60 13.31 3.34
CA ALA A 243 -34.18 13.00 3.11
C ALA A 243 -33.89 12.76 1.62
N TYR A 244 -34.67 11.88 0.99
CA TYR A 244 -34.58 11.58 -0.43
C TYR A 244 -34.81 12.83 -1.30
N ALA A 245 -35.84 13.61 -1.01
CA ALA A 245 -36.14 14.84 -1.77
C ALA A 245 -35.09 15.94 -1.61
N THR A 246 -34.30 15.93 -0.53
CA THR A 246 -33.30 16.96 -0.23
C THR A 246 -31.86 16.47 -0.32
N HIS A 247 -31.61 15.25 -0.83
CA HIS A 247 -30.27 14.64 -0.93
C HIS A 247 -29.49 14.73 0.39
N THR A 248 -30.07 14.20 1.46
CA THR A 248 -29.45 14.24 2.78
C THR A 248 -29.77 12.99 3.60
N SER A 249 -28.98 12.74 4.62
CA SER A 249 -29.20 11.73 5.64
C SER A 249 -28.62 12.21 6.99
N SER A 250 -28.73 11.39 8.05
CA SER A 250 -28.10 11.72 9.34
C SER A 250 -26.58 11.70 9.26
N THR A 251 -25.93 12.42 10.17
CA THR A 251 -24.46 12.40 10.32
C THR A 251 -23.95 10.97 10.54
N SER A 252 -24.55 10.20 11.46
CA SER A 252 -24.15 8.80 11.72
C SER A 252 -24.27 7.90 10.49
N SER A 253 -25.30 8.09 9.66
CA SER A 253 -25.45 7.29 8.44
C SER A 253 -24.38 7.62 7.38
N PHE A 254 -24.01 8.90 7.22
CA PHE A 254 -22.93 9.30 6.31
C PHE A 254 -21.58 8.78 6.80
N GLU A 255 -21.28 8.92 8.08
CA GLU A 255 -20.05 8.38 8.66
C GLU A 255 -19.98 6.85 8.52
N SER A 256 -21.10 6.13 8.72
CA SER A 256 -21.14 4.66 8.59
C SER A 256 -20.76 4.18 7.17
N ILE A 257 -21.16 4.91 6.13
CA ILE A 257 -20.78 4.60 4.73
C ILE A 257 -19.40 5.14 4.33
N GLY A 258 -18.63 5.68 5.28
CA GLY A 258 -17.27 6.18 5.06
C GLY A 258 -17.16 7.69 4.79
N TRP A 259 -18.28 8.43 4.77
CA TRP A 259 -18.28 9.88 4.51
C TRP A 259 -18.16 10.67 5.80
N LYS A 260 -16.94 10.72 6.31
CA LYS A 260 -16.57 11.47 7.51
C LYS A 260 -15.38 12.36 7.16
N ASP A 261 -15.47 13.64 7.49
CA ASP A 261 -14.40 14.64 7.34
C ASP A 261 -14.25 15.29 8.72
N SER A 262 -13.29 14.79 9.50
CA SER A 262 -13.12 15.17 10.90
C SER A 262 -12.51 16.56 11.07
N ASP A 263 -11.68 17.02 10.13
CA ASP A 263 -10.95 18.28 10.23
C ASP A 263 -11.52 19.40 9.34
N GLY A 264 -12.45 19.07 8.45
CA GLY A 264 -13.23 19.99 7.63
C GLY A 264 -12.47 20.49 6.39
N ASP A 265 -11.46 19.75 5.92
CA ASP A 265 -10.64 20.14 4.78
C ASP A 265 -11.24 19.72 3.42
N GLY A 266 -12.33 18.94 3.45
CA GLY A 266 -13.06 18.42 2.28
C GLY A 266 -12.64 17.03 1.81
N ILE A 267 -11.65 16.43 2.47
CA ILE A 267 -11.18 15.05 2.27
C ILE A 267 -11.85 14.17 3.32
N PHE A 268 -12.25 12.96 2.95
CA PHE A 268 -12.82 12.03 3.91
C PHE A 268 -11.71 11.27 4.64
N ASP A 269 -11.87 11.01 5.93
CA ASP A 269 -10.89 10.41 6.82
C ASP A 269 -10.31 9.09 6.27
N VAL A 270 -11.12 8.27 5.55
CA VAL A 270 -10.64 7.04 4.87
C VAL A 270 -9.54 7.28 3.85
N PHE A 271 -9.43 8.50 3.31
CA PHE A 271 -8.37 8.91 2.39
C PHE A 271 -7.39 9.91 3.00
N ASP A 272 -7.78 10.66 4.03
CA ASP A 272 -6.91 11.62 4.73
C ASP A 272 -5.91 10.93 5.66
N VAL A 273 -4.93 10.25 5.03
CA VAL A 273 -3.87 9.52 5.72
C VAL A 273 -2.52 9.95 5.14
N PRO A 274 -1.54 10.32 5.99
CA PRO A 274 -0.24 10.78 5.52
C PRO A 274 0.47 9.80 4.58
N ILE A 275 1.11 10.34 3.53
CA ILE A 275 1.95 9.58 2.60
C ILE A 275 3.32 9.32 3.25
N SER A 276 3.73 8.06 3.30
CA SER A 276 5.11 7.72 3.66
C SER A 276 6.04 8.07 2.50
N PHE A 277 7.09 8.83 2.77
CA PHE A 277 8.03 9.33 1.76
C PHE A 277 9.44 9.41 2.33
N SER A 278 10.39 8.80 1.62
CA SER A 278 11.82 8.88 1.93
C SER A 278 12.61 9.02 0.64
N ALA A 279 13.47 10.03 0.57
CA ALA A 279 14.30 10.29 -0.59
C ALA A 279 15.61 10.95 -0.20
N THR A 280 16.62 10.76 -1.04
CA THR A 280 17.93 11.41 -0.99
C THR A 280 18.21 12.13 -2.30
N SER A 281 18.90 13.27 -2.25
CA SER A 281 19.34 14.04 -3.42
C SER A 281 20.85 14.20 -3.52
N GLN A 282 21.38 14.16 -4.75
CA GLN A 282 22.78 14.48 -5.05
C GLN A 282 22.88 15.35 -6.31
N PHE A 283 23.68 16.42 -6.26
CA PHE A 283 23.93 17.31 -7.39
C PHE A 283 25.24 16.97 -8.13
N ASP A 284 25.16 16.89 -9.47
CA ASP A 284 26.30 16.79 -10.36
C ASP A 284 26.57 18.14 -11.07
N PRO A 285 27.68 18.82 -10.75
CA PRO A 285 28.03 20.12 -11.35
C PRO A 285 28.54 20.02 -12.79
N ILE A 286 28.90 18.83 -13.29
CA ILE A 286 29.35 18.64 -14.68
C ILE A 286 28.15 18.67 -15.62
N THR A 287 27.05 18.03 -15.22
CA THR A 287 25.81 17.94 -16.00
C THR A 287 24.77 18.98 -15.59
N ASN A 288 24.96 19.67 -14.46
CA ASN A 288 23.97 20.54 -13.81
C ASN A 288 22.66 19.78 -13.50
N GLN A 289 22.78 18.53 -13.06
CA GLN A 289 21.63 17.68 -12.77
C GLN A 289 21.56 17.37 -11.28
N MET A 290 20.36 17.52 -10.73
CA MET A 290 20.01 17.03 -9.40
C MET A 290 19.38 15.64 -9.56
N ARG A 291 19.98 14.61 -8.99
CA ARG A 291 19.40 13.26 -8.93
C ARG A 291 18.62 13.10 -7.65
N ILE A 292 17.40 12.59 -7.76
CA ILE A 292 16.53 12.24 -6.63
C ILE A 292 16.29 10.73 -6.69
N ASN A 293 16.57 10.03 -5.60
CA ASN A 293 16.30 8.60 -5.45
C ASN A 293 15.54 8.36 -4.13
N GLY A 294 14.49 7.55 -4.16
CA GLY A 294 13.69 7.31 -2.98
C GLY A 294 12.54 6.34 -3.20
N SER A 295 11.70 6.24 -2.18
CA SER A 295 10.50 5.42 -2.18
C SER A 295 9.33 6.11 -1.46
N ALA A 296 8.13 5.63 -1.73
CA ALA A 296 6.91 6.11 -1.09
C ALA A 296 5.78 5.08 -1.06
N SER A 297 4.85 5.27 -0.14
CA SER A 297 3.62 4.48 -0.05
C SER A 297 2.44 5.34 0.40
N ILE A 298 1.26 5.06 -0.15
CA ILE A 298 0.02 5.70 0.29
C ILE A 298 -0.29 5.30 1.74
N GLY A 299 -0.87 6.23 2.51
CA GLY A 299 -1.40 5.92 3.83
C GLY A 299 -2.66 5.08 3.77
N VAL A 300 -2.88 4.23 4.78
CA VAL A 300 -4.10 3.41 4.92
C VAL A 300 -4.67 3.59 6.31
N LEU A 301 -5.93 4.03 6.40
CA LEU A 301 -6.60 4.19 7.68
C LEU A 301 -6.97 2.80 8.23
N PRO A 302 -6.71 2.49 9.51
CA PRO A 302 -7.14 1.24 10.10
C PRO A 302 -8.66 1.08 10.09
N ASN A 303 -9.17 -0.03 9.56
CA ASN A 303 -10.61 -0.34 9.57
C ASN A 303 -11.04 -0.78 10.99
N GLN A 304 -11.91 0.00 11.62
CA GLN A 304 -12.36 -0.24 13.00
C GLN A 304 -13.72 -0.94 13.08
N ASN A 305 -14.36 -1.19 11.93
CA ASN A 305 -15.71 -1.73 11.86
C ASN A 305 -15.91 -2.92 12.80
N SER A 306 -16.87 -2.87 13.72
CA SER A 306 -17.21 -4.01 14.57
C SER A 306 -17.70 -5.24 13.79
N TRP A 307 -18.02 -5.09 12.50
CA TRP A 307 -18.43 -6.14 11.57
C TRP A 307 -17.48 -6.24 10.36
N GLY A 308 -17.65 -7.27 9.53
CA GLY A 308 -16.86 -7.44 8.31
C GLY A 308 -15.52 -8.14 8.57
N LEU A 309 -14.55 -7.99 7.66
CA LEU A 309 -13.21 -8.58 7.86
C LEU A 309 -12.24 -7.63 8.57
N GLN A 310 -12.57 -6.34 8.68
CA GLN A 310 -11.71 -5.32 9.31
C GLN A 310 -10.33 -5.15 8.67
N ASN A 311 -10.20 -5.53 7.40
CA ASN A 311 -9.00 -5.24 6.63
C ASN A 311 -8.90 -3.72 6.43
N SER A 312 -7.74 -3.16 6.76
CA SER A 312 -7.42 -1.76 6.47
C SER A 312 -7.18 -1.64 4.97
N VAL A 313 -8.09 -0.96 4.26
CA VAL A 313 -8.11 -0.87 2.80
C VAL A 313 -8.17 0.57 2.33
N THR A 314 -7.64 0.84 1.14
CA THR A 314 -7.79 2.16 0.49
C THR A 314 -7.91 2.04 -1.03
N THR A 315 -8.72 2.92 -1.61
CA THR A 315 -8.79 3.14 -3.05
C THR A 315 -7.92 4.31 -3.51
N ASN A 316 -7.36 5.10 -2.57
CA ASN A 316 -6.48 6.21 -2.90
C ASN A 316 -5.11 5.71 -3.40
N ARG A 317 -4.46 6.49 -4.27
CA ARG A 317 -3.19 6.14 -4.92
C ARG A 317 -2.25 7.32 -4.95
N LEU A 318 -0.95 7.03 -5.04
CA LEU A 318 0.05 8.02 -5.39
C LEU A 318 -0.18 8.46 -6.84
N SER A 319 -0.28 9.76 -7.09
CA SER A 319 -0.54 10.29 -8.43
C SER A 319 0.76 10.61 -9.14
N HIS A 320 1.56 11.49 -8.55
CA HIS A 320 2.78 12.01 -9.16
C HIS A 320 3.70 12.65 -8.13
N ILE A 321 4.93 12.92 -8.57
CA ILE A 321 5.90 13.74 -7.85
C ILE A 321 5.77 15.18 -8.36
N GLU A 322 5.83 16.15 -7.46
CA GLU A 322 6.02 17.56 -7.79
C GLU A 322 7.37 18.04 -7.27
N PHE A 323 7.97 18.97 -8.00
CA PHE A 323 9.15 19.69 -7.55
C PHE A 323 9.08 21.17 -7.87
N ARG A 324 9.75 22.01 -7.07
CA ARG A 324 9.92 23.44 -7.36
C ARG A 324 11.33 23.91 -7.06
N LEU A 325 11.79 24.89 -7.83
CA LEU A 325 13.11 25.49 -7.72
C LEU A 325 13.01 26.88 -7.07
N ASP A 326 13.82 27.14 -6.05
CA ASP A 326 14.00 28.43 -5.37
C ASP A 326 12.67 29.09 -4.93
N GLY A 327 11.74 28.30 -4.42
CA GLY A 327 10.41 28.76 -4.00
C GLY A 327 9.49 29.20 -5.14
N GLY A 328 9.78 28.77 -6.38
CA GLY A 328 8.94 29.00 -7.55
C GLY A 328 7.65 28.16 -7.55
N GLU A 329 7.00 28.09 -8.72
CA GLU A 329 5.80 27.26 -8.90
C GLU A 329 6.15 25.77 -8.89
N TRP A 330 5.22 24.94 -8.40
CA TRP A 330 5.31 23.49 -8.50
C TRP A 330 5.25 23.04 -9.95
N VAL A 331 6.12 22.09 -10.30
CA VAL A 331 6.26 21.49 -11.63
C VAL A 331 6.01 20.00 -11.52
N LEU A 332 5.29 19.47 -12.50
CA LEU A 332 5.00 18.04 -12.60
C LEU A 332 6.28 17.24 -12.91
N GLY A 333 6.58 16.29 -12.02
CA GLY A 333 7.64 15.29 -12.15
C GLY A 333 7.10 13.95 -12.68
N PRO A 334 7.72 12.81 -12.28
CA PRO A 334 7.23 11.48 -12.62
C PRO A 334 5.77 11.24 -12.23
N ALA A 335 5.02 10.58 -13.11
CA ALA A 335 3.72 10.01 -12.79
C ALA A 335 3.88 8.60 -12.19
N ILE A 336 3.02 8.24 -11.25
CA ILE A 336 3.11 6.99 -10.48
C ILE A 336 1.85 6.13 -10.72
N ASP A 337 0.67 6.62 -10.31
CA ASP A 337 -0.62 5.91 -10.32
C ASP A 337 -0.57 4.48 -9.73
N ASP A 338 0.00 4.38 -8.54
CA ASP A 338 0.16 3.13 -7.79
C ASP A 338 0.06 3.37 -6.27
N TYR A 339 -0.05 2.33 -5.47
CA TYR A 339 -0.10 2.42 -4.00
C TYR A 339 1.29 2.61 -3.38
N THR A 340 2.33 2.14 -4.06
CA THR A 340 3.74 2.24 -3.65
C THR A 340 4.61 2.59 -4.84
N ALA A 341 5.72 3.29 -4.64
CA ALA A 341 6.63 3.62 -5.71
C ALA A 341 8.07 3.71 -5.24
N ASP A 342 8.97 3.06 -5.97
CA ASP A 342 10.40 3.36 -5.98
C ASP A 342 10.69 4.29 -7.17
N PHE A 343 11.44 5.36 -6.97
CA PHE A 343 11.73 6.33 -8.02
C PHE A 343 13.20 6.74 -8.05
N ASP A 344 13.69 6.99 -9.27
CA ASP A 344 15.00 7.54 -9.55
C ASP A 344 14.87 8.46 -10.77
N PHE A 345 15.00 9.77 -10.55
CA PHE A 345 14.84 10.76 -11.61
C PHE A 345 15.82 11.92 -11.47
N LEU A 346 15.98 12.65 -12.57
CA LEU A 346 16.91 13.76 -12.69
C LEU A 346 16.13 15.06 -12.90
N ILE A 347 16.56 16.14 -12.25
CA ILE A 347 16.10 17.50 -12.50
C ILE A 347 17.25 18.28 -13.11
N GLN A 348 17.05 18.79 -14.33
CA GLN A 348 18.03 19.64 -15.00
C GLN A 348 17.93 21.08 -14.47
N LEU A 349 18.99 21.54 -13.81
CA LEU A 349 19.06 22.92 -13.30
C LEU A 349 19.44 23.89 -14.42
N PRO A 350 18.98 25.16 -14.36
CA PRO A 350 19.21 26.16 -15.40
C PRO A 350 20.68 26.56 -15.51
N ASP A 351 21.41 26.50 -14.40
CA ASP A 351 22.83 26.78 -14.31
C ASP A 351 23.44 26.05 -13.08
N ALA A 352 24.74 26.24 -12.87
CA ALA A 352 25.49 25.61 -11.78
C ALA A 352 25.49 26.43 -10.48
N ASN A 353 24.67 27.49 -10.38
CA ASN A 353 24.61 28.29 -9.16
C ASN A 353 23.95 27.51 -8.02
N SER A 354 24.01 28.09 -6.81
CA SER A 354 23.32 27.52 -5.66
C SER A 354 21.82 27.57 -5.87
N HIS A 355 21.17 26.42 -5.72
CA HIS A 355 19.72 26.28 -5.80
C HIS A 355 19.16 25.48 -4.62
N GLU A 356 17.92 25.79 -4.25
CA GLU A 356 17.10 24.99 -3.35
C GLU A 356 15.96 24.34 -4.16
N ILE A 357 15.77 23.03 -3.99
CA ILE A 357 14.76 22.25 -4.68
C ILE A 357 13.88 21.60 -3.63
N GLU A 358 12.58 21.84 -3.70
CA GLU A 358 11.62 21.10 -2.88
C GLU A 358 11.01 19.99 -3.73
N VAL A 359 10.93 18.78 -3.20
CA VAL A 359 10.32 17.62 -3.85
C VAL A 359 9.29 17.03 -2.91
N ARG A 360 8.08 16.74 -3.41
CA ARG A 360 7.01 16.09 -2.66
C ARG A 360 6.23 15.13 -3.54
N ILE A 361 5.47 14.24 -2.92
CA ILE A 361 4.50 13.38 -3.59
C ILE A 361 3.11 13.90 -3.36
N VAL A 362 2.26 13.72 -4.36
CA VAL A 362 0.84 14.07 -4.34
C VAL A 362 0.02 12.81 -4.58
N ASP A 363 -1.07 12.66 -3.84
CA ASP A 363 -2.05 11.59 -4.04
C ASP A 363 -2.99 11.87 -5.22
N LYS A 364 -3.95 10.96 -5.45
CA LYS A 364 -4.92 11.07 -6.55
C LYS A 364 -5.96 12.16 -6.32
N THR A 365 -6.26 12.52 -5.06
CA THR A 365 -7.14 13.67 -4.77
C THR A 365 -6.49 15.00 -5.14
N GLY A 366 -5.15 15.06 -5.16
CA GLY A 366 -4.41 16.29 -5.43
C GLY A 366 -4.29 17.20 -4.21
N LEU A 367 -4.74 16.73 -3.04
CA LEU A 367 -4.81 17.54 -1.82
C LEU A 367 -3.98 16.95 -0.68
N ILE A 368 -3.59 15.67 -0.76
CA ILE A 368 -2.71 15.04 0.23
C ILE A 368 -1.29 15.06 -0.31
N TYR A 369 -0.39 15.56 0.53
CA TYR A 369 1.02 15.72 0.20
C TYR A 369 1.87 14.94 1.19
N SER A 370 2.94 14.34 0.68
CA SER A 370 4.02 13.89 1.56
C SER A 370 4.70 15.09 2.23
N GLN A 371 5.48 14.81 3.27
CA GLN A 371 6.56 15.72 3.65
C GLN A 371 7.49 15.99 2.47
N SER A 372 8.09 17.20 2.44
CA SER A 372 9.00 17.58 1.36
C SER A 372 10.44 17.15 1.66
N LEU A 373 11.14 16.67 0.64
CA LEU A 373 12.61 16.70 0.59
C LEU A 373 13.04 18.12 0.23
N LEU A 374 13.90 18.72 1.07
CA LEU A 374 14.54 20.00 0.81
C LEU A 374 15.96 19.75 0.31
N ALA A 375 16.12 19.66 -1.01
CA ALA A 375 17.38 19.39 -1.69
C ALA A 375 18.15 20.68 -2.01
N SER A 376 19.47 20.61 -2.01
CA SER A 376 20.37 21.73 -2.30
C SER A 376 21.51 21.30 -3.19
N THR A 377 21.98 22.18 -4.08
CA THR A 377 23.21 21.93 -4.85
C THR A 377 24.49 22.01 -4.00
N ALA A 378 24.38 22.51 -2.76
CA ALA A 378 25.51 22.70 -1.85
C ALA A 378 25.72 21.52 -0.91
N HIS A 379 24.80 20.54 -0.86
CA HIS A 379 24.86 19.42 0.07
C HIS A 379 24.27 18.17 -0.57
N ILE A 380 24.45 17.03 0.10
CA ILE A 380 23.60 15.86 -0.09
C ILE A 380 22.51 15.95 0.97
N ASP A 381 21.25 15.80 0.56
CA ASP A 381 20.08 15.98 1.41
C ASP A 381 19.25 14.71 1.44
N SER A 382 18.64 14.41 2.59
CA SER A 382 17.64 13.37 2.73
C SER A 382 16.39 13.93 3.38
N THR A 383 15.25 13.25 3.20
CA THR A 383 13.99 13.62 3.83
C THR A 383 14.16 13.77 5.35
N ALA A 384 13.55 14.81 5.91
CA ALA A 384 13.65 15.09 7.33
C ALA A 384 12.99 13.99 8.18
N VAL A 385 13.61 13.70 9.33
CA VAL A 385 13.08 12.80 10.36
C VAL A 385 13.29 13.40 11.75
N HIS A 386 12.52 12.93 12.72
CA HIS A 386 12.86 13.13 14.13
C HIS A 386 14.08 12.26 14.48
N GLY A 387 15.27 12.85 14.39
CA GLY A 387 16.54 12.14 14.51
C GLY A 387 17.67 12.87 13.80
N PHE A 388 18.56 12.10 13.17
CA PHE A 388 19.78 12.61 12.55
C PHE A 388 19.79 12.29 11.05
N THR A 389 20.23 13.25 10.25
CA THR A 389 20.58 13.00 8.83
C THR A 389 21.96 13.52 8.53
N GLY A 390 22.50 13.12 7.39
CA GLY A 390 23.79 13.60 6.98
C GLY A 390 24.36 12.82 5.82
N TYR A 391 25.64 13.05 5.56
CA TYR A 391 26.34 12.35 4.51
C TYR A 391 27.85 12.26 4.77
N ILE A 392 28.49 11.32 4.07
CA ILE A 392 29.92 11.11 4.07
C ILE A 392 30.38 11.10 2.60
N THR A 393 31.33 11.96 2.25
CA THR A 393 31.88 12.04 0.89
C THR A 393 33.37 11.72 0.84
N TYR A 394 33.83 11.36 -0.36
CA TYR A 394 35.24 11.27 -0.66
C TYR A 394 35.82 12.66 -0.88
N ASP A 395 36.76 13.04 -0.04
CA ASP A 395 37.48 14.31 -0.12
C ASP A 395 38.64 14.20 -1.12
N GLU A 396 38.32 14.37 -2.41
CA GLU A 396 39.31 14.22 -3.49
C GLU A 396 40.42 15.29 -3.43
N ASN A 397 40.13 16.46 -2.86
CA ASN A 397 41.05 17.60 -2.83
C ASN A 397 41.74 17.79 -1.45
N ASP A 398 41.36 16.99 -0.45
CA ASP A 398 41.86 16.97 0.93
C ASP A 398 41.70 18.34 1.64
N ASP A 399 40.62 19.07 1.35
CA ASP A 399 40.31 20.38 1.96
C ASP A 399 39.42 20.30 3.21
N GLY A 400 38.86 19.11 3.49
CA GLY A 400 38.01 18.81 4.63
C GLY A 400 36.59 19.37 4.53
N ILE A 401 36.15 19.81 3.35
CA ILE A 401 34.86 20.44 3.09
C ILE A 401 34.22 19.79 1.87
N PHE A 402 32.94 19.40 1.99
CA PHE A 402 32.19 18.94 0.83
C PHE A 402 32.19 19.97 -0.31
N ASN A 403 32.73 19.55 -1.45
CA ASN A 403 32.62 20.25 -2.73
C ASN A 403 31.52 19.60 -3.58
N ALA A 404 30.71 20.41 -4.26
CA ALA A 404 29.70 19.89 -5.19
C ALA A 404 30.35 18.95 -6.23
N GLY A 405 29.75 17.78 -6.43
CA GLY A 405 30.27 16.73 -7.31
C GLY A 405 31.16 15.69 -6.63
N GLU A 406 31.55 15.87 -5.37
CA GLU A 406 32.24 14.81 -4.62
C GLU A 406 31.39 13.55 -4.51
N GLN A 407 32.05 12.41 -4.65
CA GLN A 407 31.42 11.11 -4.59
C GLN A 407 31.01 10.78 -3.15
N GLY A 408 29.76 10.37 -2.95
CA GLY A 408 29.28 9.81 -1.70
C GLY A 408 29.92 8.46 -1.34
N LEU A 409 30.22 8.25 -0.07
CA LEU A 409 30.79 7.01 0.44
C LEU A 409 29.72 6.08 1.04
N ALA A 410 29.30 5.10 0.25
CA ALA A 410 28.32 4.09 0.64
C ALA A 410 28.88 3.05 1.62
N GLY A 411 28.01 2.46 2.44
CA GLY A 411 28.37 1.33 3.31
C GLY A 411 29.03 1.73 4.64
N TRP A 412 29.22 3.01 4.91
CA TRP A 412 29.77 3.50 6.18
C TRP A 412 28.74 3.42 7.28
N ILE A 413 29.17 3.06 8.49
CA ILE A 413 28.29 2.93 9.64
C ILE A 413 28.33 4.24 10.43
N VAL A 414 27.16 4.82 10.68
CA VAL A 414 26.96 5.96 11.58
C VAL A 414 26.25 5.45 12.83
N GLU A 415 26.84 5.69 14.00
CA GLU A 415 26.42 5.20 15.32
C GLU A 415 26.20 6.38 16.29
N VAL A 416 25.08 6.38 17.02
CA VAL A 416 24.80 7.34 18.09
C VAL A 416 25.46 6.87 19.38
N VAL A 417 26.37 7.69 19.91
CA VAL A 417 27.05 7.47 21.19
C VAL A 417 26.82 8.64 22.14
N ASP A 418 26.94 8.41 23.45
CA ASP A 418 26.95 9.51 24.42
C ASP A 418 28.23 10.35 24.30
N LEU A 419 28.30 11.46 25.05
CA LEU A 419 29.47 12.33 25.09
C LEU A 419 30.75 11.64 25.63
N ALA A 420 30.63 10.46 26.24
CA ALA A 420 31.74 9.62 26.69
C ALA A 420 32.16 8.54 25.67
N GLY A 421 31.42 8.39 24.56
CA GLY A 421 31.67 7.41 23.50
C GLY A 421 30.98 6.06 23.70
N THR A 422 30.00 5.95 24.59
CA THR A 422 29.21 4.72 24.83
C THR A 422 28.00 4.67 23.88
N PRO A 423 27.78 3.59 23.12
CA PRO A 423 26.60 3.44 22.27
C PRO A 423 25.28 3.66 23.02
N GLN A 424 24.37 4.42 22.43
CA GLN A 424 23.03 4.69 22.98
C GLN A 424 22.02 3.73 22.36
N VAL A 425 22.04 2.49 22.82
CA VAL A 425 21.14 1.45 22.31
C VAL A 425 19.72 1.70 22.78
N THR A 426 18.85 2.08 21.85
CA THR A 426 17.42 2.38 22.07
C THR A 426 16.50 1.30 21.52
N GLN A 427 17.02 0.45 20.62
CA GLN A 427 16.31 -0.68 20.09
C GLN A 427 16.51 -1.90 21.00
N THR A 428 15.40 -2.52 21.38
CA THR A 428 15.38 -3.81 22.04
C THR A 428 14.98 -4.87 21.03
N ILE A 429 15.85 -5.87 20.84
CA ILE A 429 15.60 -7.05 20.02
C ILE A 429 15.34 -8.21 20.97
N ILE A 430 14.18 -8.87 20.82
CA ILE A 430 13.79 -10.05 21.58
C ILE A 430 13.60 -11.18 20.56
N GLU A 431 14.65 -11.96 20.42
CA GLU A 431 14.69 -13.16 19.58
C GLU A 431 14.52 -14.38 20.49
N PRO A 432 13.41 -15.16 20.40
CA PRO A 432 13.22 -16.39 21.16
C PRO A 432 14.44 -17.33 21.17
N ASP A 433 15.20 -17.41 20.07
CA ASP A 433 16.40 -18.25 19.98
C ASP A 433 17.58 -17.81 20.85
N ASP A 434 17.62 -16.56 21.29
CA ASP A 434 18.65 -16.06 22.22
C ASP A 434 18.40 -16.52 23.67
N PHE A 435 17.24 -17.14 23.94
CA PHE A 435 16.86 -17.65 25.25
C PHE A 435 16.90 -19.19 25.31
N ALA A 436 16.98 -19.71 26.53
CA ALA A 436 16.97 -21.16 26.74
C ALA A 436 15.61 -21.76 26.34
N VAL A 437 15.62 -22.98 25.82
CA VAL A 437 14.37 -23.68 25.48
C VAL A 437 13.48 -23.84 26.72
N ASN A 438 12.22 -23.40 26.60
CA ASN A 438 11.20 -23.30 27.66
C ASN A 438 11.42 -22.16 28.66
N ASP A 439 12.25 -21.17 28.35
CA ASP A 439 12.37 -19.98 29.18
C ASP A 439 11.04 -19.22 29.21
N VAL A 440 10.67 -18.73 30.39
CA VAL A 440 9.41 -18.00 30.61
C VAL A 440 9.77 -16.58 30.99
N PHE A 441 9.25 -15.61 30.25
CA PHE A 441 9.57 -14.20 30.39
C PHE A 441 8.78 -13.59 31.55
N TYR A 442 9.33 -13.69 32.76
CA TYR A 442 8.73 -13.11 33.97
C TYR A 442 9.07 -11.63 34.17
N ASP A 443 10.26 -11.22 33.72
CA ASP A 443 10.82 -9.88 33.95
C ASP A 443 10.88 -9.09 32.65
N THR A 444 11.02 -7.77 32.75
CA THR A 444 11.23 -6.89 31.61
C THR A 444 12.55 -7.20 30.89
N ILE A 445 12.48 -7.28 29.56
CA ILE A 445 13.64 -7.49 28.67
C ILE A 445 13.91 -6.16 27.97
N GLY A 446 14.98 -5.46 28.33
CA GLY A 446 15.32 -4.18 27.69
C GLY A 446 14.19 -3.14 27.74
N GLY A 447 13.44 -3.08 28.84
CA GLY A 447 12.29 -2.16 28.99
C GLY A 447 11.00 -2.62 28.33
N VAL A 448 10.94 -3.86 27.83
CA VAL A 448 9.76 -4.46 27.19
C VAL A 448 9.21 -5.57 28.07
N THR A 449 7.89 -5.55 28.30
CA THR A 449 7.15 -6.62 28.98
C THR A 449 6.26 -7.35 27.98
N LEU A 450 6.36 -8.68 27.91
CA LEU A 450 5.53 -9.53 27.06
C LEU A 450 4.41 -10.16 27.88
N ILE A 451 3.16 -10.00 27.43
CA ILE A 451 1.96 -10.44 28.14
C ILE A 451 1.03 -11.15 27.14
N ALA A 452 0.66 -12.39 27.42
CA ALA A 452 -0.44 -13.05 26.74
C ALA A 452 -1.78 -12.60 27.34
N GLN A 453 -2.70 -12.15 26.48
CA GLN A 453 -4.05 -11.74 26.88
C GLN A 453 -5.10 -12.26 25.89
N GLY A 454 -6.38 -12.14 26.25
CA GLY A 454 -7.52 -12.59 25.45
C GLY A 454 -8.33 -13.67 26.14
N SER A 455 -9.51 -13.97 25.61
CA SER A 455 -10.51 -14.83 26.25
C SER A 455 -10.12 -16.31 26.33
N GLU A 456 -9.13 -16.75 25.54
CA GLU A 456 -8.62 -18.14 25.56
C GLU A 456 -7.31 -18.32 26.35
N ILE A 457 -6.74 -17.23 26.86
CA ILE A 457 -5.55 -17.28 27.72
C ILE A 457 -5.96 -17.75 29.13
N ASP A 458 -5.17 -18.65 29.72
CA ASP A 458 -5.38 -19.02 31.12
C ASP A 458 -5.14 -17.79 32.01
N PRO A 459 -6.13 -17.30 32.77
CA PRO A 459 -5.99 -16.09 33.57
C PRO A 459 -4.94 -16.21 34.69
N ASN A 460 -4.44 -17.41 34.98
CA ASN A 460 -3.35 -17.64 35.94
C ASN A 460 -1.97 -17.73 35.29
N PHE A 461 -1.88 -17.71 33.96
CA PHE A 461 -0.65 -17.85 33.18
C PHE A 461 -0.67 -16.88 32.00
N THR A 462 -0.35 -15.62 32.27
CA THR A 462 -0.26 -14.56 31.25
C THR A 462 1.15 -14.39 30.71
N GLU A 463 2.12 -15.15 31.21
CA GLU A 463 3.51 -15.07 30.77
C GLU A 463 3.70 -15.65 29.36
N VAL A 464 4.65 -15.06 28.64
CA VAL A 464 5.09 -15.52 27.31
C VAL A 464 6.35 -16.36 27.48
N SER A 465 6.56 -17.35 26.62
CA SER A 465 7.70 -18.27 26.71
C SER A 465 8.37 -18.49 25.37
N SER A 466 9.70 -18.64 25.37
CA SER A 466 10.46 -19.14 24.23
C SER A 466 10.46 -20.66 24.21
N ARG A 467 10.02 -21.26 23.11
CA ARG A 467 9.95 -22.72 22.92
C ARG A 467 10.21 -23.10 21.47
N ILE A 468 10.62 -24.35 21.26
CA ILE A 468 10.81 -24.91 19.91
C ILE A 468 9.51 -24.82 19.11
N SER A 469 9.59 -24.20 17.95
CA SER A 469 8.49 -24.02 17.00
C SER A 469 8.88 -24.62 15.65
N SER A 470 7.91 -25.21 14.95
CA SER A 470 8.06 -25.49 13.50
C SER A 470 7.66 -24.29 12.64
N LEU A 471 7.12 -23.25 13.27
CA LEU A 471 6.71 -21.98 12.68
C LEU A 471 7.55 -20.89 13.35
N SER A 472 8.79 -20.73 12.89
CA SER A 472 9.72 -19.67 13.31
C SER A 472 10.31 -19.05 12.05
N SER A 473 10.46 -17.73 12.04
CA SER A 473 11.08 -17.00 10.93
C SER A 473 12.61 -16.97 11.08
N THR A 474 13.08 -17.07 12.31
CA THR A 474 14.48 -17.17 12.71
C THR A 474 14.71 -18.46 13.50
N GLY A 475 15.98 -18.90 13.55
CA GLY A 475 16.43 -20.06 14.31
C GLY A 475 15.48 -21.28 14.37
N THR A 476 15.05 -21.63 15.59
CA THR A 476 14.24 -22.83 15.89
C THR A 476 13.18 -22.62 16.98
N GLN A 477 13.09 -21.41 17.55
CA GLN A 477 12.18 -21.09 18.65
C GLN A 477 11.19 -20.00 18.22
N GLY A 478 10.11 -19.84 18.99
CA GLY A 478 9.11 -18.79 18.74
C GLY A 478 8.41 -18.39 20.05
N PHE A 479 7.53 -17.39 19.97
CA PHE A 479 6.74 -16.95 21.13
C PHE A 479 5.54 -17.85 21.40
N PHE A 480 5.40 -18.30 22.65
CA PHE A 480 4.29 -19.15 23.10
C PHE A 480 3.48 -18.49 24.22
N ASN A 481 2.16 -18.70 24.18
CA ASN A 481 1.21 -18.43 25.26
C ASN A 481 0.77 -19.71 25.97
N HIS A 482 0.15 -19.57 27.15
CA HIS A 482 -0.48 -20.68 27.84
C HIS A 482 -2.02 -20.66 27.66
N SER A 483 -2.53 -21.57 26.84
CA SER A 483 -3.95 -21.69 26.50
C SER A 483 -4.38 -23.16 26.44
N GLY A 484 -5.65 -23.44 26.76
CA GLY A 484 -6.15 -24.82 26.77
C GLY A 484 -5.38 -25.79 27.69
N SER A 485 -4.84 -25.27 28.81
CA SER A 485 -3.96 -26.02 29.73
C SER A 485 -2.64 -26.52 29.13
N SER A 486 -2.14 -25.86 28.07
CA SER A 486 -0.86 -26.18 27.43
C SER A 486 -0.17 -24.95 26.87
N TRP A 487 1.12 -25.05 26.55
CA TRP A 487 1.82 -24.01 25.81
C TRP A 487 1.50 -24.13 24.32
N SER A 488 1.12 -23.01 23.69
CA SER A 488 0.74 -22.91 22.29
C SER A 488 1.46 -21.73 21.63
N ASN A 489 1.93 -21.92 20.40
CA ASN A 489 2.45 -20.85 19.54
C ASN A 489 1.35 -20.15 18.72
N ALA A 490 0.08 -20.50 18.94
CA ALA A 490 -1.03 -19.95 18.18
C ALA A 490 -1.53 -18.65 18.80
N TRP A 491 -1.43 -17.56 18.04
CA TRP A 491 -1.91 -16.22 18.39
C TRP A 491 -3.08 -15.84 17.49
N SER A 492 -4.12 -15.24 18.05
CA SER A 492 -5.40 -14.90 17.39
C SER A 492 -6.08 -13.74 18.10
N GLU A 493 -7.23 -13.30 17.62
CA GLU A 493 -8.10 -12.34 18.32
C GLU A 493 -8.42 -12.72 19.77
N LYS A 494 -8.46 -14.03 20.08
CA LYS A 494 -8.69 -14.54 21.45
C LYS A 494 -7.41 -14.86 22.23
N ARG A 495 -6.25 -14.80 21.57
CA ARG A 495 -4.91 -15.09 22.12
C ARG A 495 -3.92 -14.08 21.58
N GLN A 496 -3.80 -12.94 22.24
CA GLN A 496 -3.05 -11.78 21.77
C GLN A 496 -1.74 -11.65 22.52
N LEU A 497 -0.68 -11.25 21.81
CA LEU A 497 0.59 -10.85 22.41
C LEU A 497 0.55 -9.34 22.65
N LYS A 498 0.41 -8.92 23.90
CA LYS A 498 0.59 -7.53 24.32
C LYS A 498 2.06 -7.29 24.66
N ILE A 499 2.61 -6.23 24.08
CA ILE A 499 4.01 -5.83 24.19
C ILE A 499 4.02 -4.45 24.84
N ALA A 500 4.27 -4.37 26.15
CA ALA A 500 4.22 -3.12 26.89
C ALA A 500 5.62 -2.51 27.06
N PHE A 501 5.73 -1.18 26.97
CA PHE A 501 6.99 -0.47 26.98
C PHE A 501 7.14 0.39 28.25
N ASP A 502 8.31 0.36 28.88
CA ASP A 502 8.64 1.23 30.03
C ASP A 502 8.75 2.71 29.60
N THR A 503 9.16 2.94 28.35
CA THR A 503 9.23 4.26 27.70
C THR A 503 8.51 4.21 26.36
N PRO A 504 7.81 5.28 25.95
CA PRO A 504 7.20 5.33 24.64
C PRO A 504 8.19 5.05 23.50
N VAL A 505 7.71 4.43 22.43
CA VAL A 505 8.51 4.08 21.24
C VAL A 505 7.81 4.55 19.97
N SER A 506 8.58 4.75 18.89
CA SER A 506 8.01 5.11 17.58
C SER A 506 7.96 3.94 16.60
N ARG A 507 8.56 2.79 16.93
CA ARG A 507 8.65 1.65 16.02
C ARG A 507 8.50 0.33 16.75
N VAL A 508 7.72 -0.56 16.16
CA VAL A 508 7.68 -1.98 16.53
C VAL A 508 7.67 -2.81 15.25
N SER A 509 8.44 -3.89 15.22
CA SER A 509 8.34 -4.90 14.19
C SER A 509 8.34 -6.30 14.78
N ILE A 510 7.54 -7.19 14.21
CA ILE A 510 7.46 -8.61 14.61
C ILE A 510 7.04 -9.45 13.41
N ASP A 511 7.55 -10.66 13.30
CA ASP A 511 7.19 -11.57 12.23
C ASP A 511 5.90 -12.32 12.60
N ALA A 512 4.94 -12.33 11.67
CA ALA A 512 3.81 -13.25 11.70
C ALA A 512 4.09 -14.42 10.76
N ILE A 513 3.80 -15.64 11.21
CA ILE A 513 3.97 -16.86 10.42
C ILE A 513 2.63 -17.59 10.33
N ALA A 514 2.16 -17.82 9.11
CA ALA A 514 0.91 -18.52 8.87
C ALA A 514 0.98 -20.00 9.26
N GLN A 515 -0.04 -20.48 9.97
CA GLN A 515 -0.18 -21.90 10.28
C GLN A 515 -0.92 -22.64 9.16
N SER A 516 -1.83 -21.96 8.47
CA SER A 516 -2.68 -22.43 7.39
C SER A 516 -2.74 -21.39 6.27
N ASP A 517 -3.13 -21.83 5.07
CA ASP A 517 -3.33 -20.92 3.95
C ASP A 517 -4.41 -19.88 4.28
N GLY A 518 -4.08 -18.62 4.04
CA GLY A 518 -4.97 -17.48 4.28
C GLY A 518 -4.98 -16.96 5.71
N ASP A 519 -4.06 -17.40 6.58
CA ASP A 519 -3.84 -16.73 7.87
C ASP A 519 -3.28 -15.32 7.64
N VAL A 520 -3.74 -14.38 8.46
CA VAL A 520 -3.39 -12.95 8.41
C VAL A 520 -2.88 -12.54 9.79
N GLY A 521 -1.81 -11.75 9.85
CA GLY A 521 -1.28 -11.15 11.06
C GLY A 521 -1.68 -9.67 11.18
N ILE A 522 -1.86 -9.21 12.42
CA ILE A 522 -1.97 -7.78 12.75
C ILE A 522 -0.94 -7.38 13.80
N LEU A 523 -0.37 -6.19 13.61
CA LEU A 523 0.37 -5.42 14.61
C LEU A 523 -0.27 -4.04 14.78
N GLU A 524 -0.58 -3.67 16.02
CA GLU A 524 -1.16 -2.36 16.36
C GLU A 524 -0.36 -1.67 17.46
N LEU A 525 -0.21 -0.35 17.37
CA LEU A 525 0.43 0.50 18.38
C LEU A 525 -0.60 1.40 19.06
N TYR A 526 -0.49 1.54 20.38
CA TYR A 526 -1.42 2.30 21.19
C TYR A 526 -0.72 3.28 22.13
N ASP A 527 -1.33 4.45 22.31
CA ASP A 527 -0.91 5.41 23.33
C ASP A 527 -1.38 5.00 24.74
N SER A 528 -1.07 5.85 25.73
CA SER A 528 -1.46 5.62 27.13
C SER A 528 -2.97 5.74 27.41
N GLN A 529 -3.74 6.27 26.45
CA GLN A 529 -5.19 6.43 26.49
C GLN A 529 -5.92 5.30 25.76
N ASN A 530 -5.18 4.35 25.17
CA ASN A 530 -5.68 3.28 24.29
C ASN A 530 -6.21 3.78 22.93
N ASN A 531 -5.75 4.95 22.47
CA ASN A 531 -5.99 5.35 21.09
C ASN A 531 -5.06 4.54 20.18
N LEU A 532 -5.60 4.04 19.07
CA LEU A 532 -4.82 3.36 18.03
C LEU A 532 -4.00 4.41 17.27
N LEU A 533 -2.67 4.26 17.28
CA LEU A 533 -1.73 5.16 16.61
C LEU A 533 -1.36 4.67 15.20
N GLY A 534 -1.39 3.36 14.99
CA GLY A 534 -1.07 2.75 13.71
C GLY A 534 -1.32 1.25 13.72
N ARG A 535 -1.61 0.70 12.54
CA ARG A 535 -1.84 -0.73 12.32
C ARG A 535 -1.09 -1.19 11.07
N TYR A 536 -0.52 -2.38 11.16
CA TYR A 536 -0.10 -3.17 10.02
C TYR A 536 -0.95 -4.43 9.95
N THR A 537 -1.45 -4.77 8.75
CA THR A 537 -2.17 -6.01 8.47
C THR A 537 -1.44 -6.71 7.34
N THR A 538 -1.06 -7.98 7.54
CA THR A 538 -0.38 -8.74 6.48
C THR A 538 -1.32 -9.02 5.31
N SER A 539 -0.77 -9.32 4.16
CA SER A 539 -1.55 -10.06 3.15
C SER A 539 -1.86 -11.48 3.67
N PRO A 540 -2.88 -12.18 3.12
CA PRO A 540 -3.09 -13.59 3.43
C PRO A 540 -1.86 -14.39 3.03
N MET A 541 -1.30 -15.09 3.99
CA MET A 541 -0.06 -15.84 3.82
C MET A 541 -0.35 -17.30 3.48
N ALA A 542 0.52 -17.92 2.68
CA ALA A 542 0.52 -19.37 2.51
C ALA A 542 1.01 -20.05 3.80
N ALA A 543 0.57 -21.27 4.08
CA ALA A 543 0.98 -22.02 5.26
C ALA A 543 2.51 -22.14 5.37
N GLY A 544 3.06 -21.72 6.51
CA GLY A 544 4.50 -21.68 6.79
C GLY A 544 5.24 -20.48 6.21
N ALA A 545 4.59 -19.62 5.42
CA ALA A 545 5.16 -18.34 5.02
C ALA A 545 5.14 -17.36 6.19
N SER A 546 6.10 -16.43 6.19
CA SER A 546 6.25 -15.39 7.20
C SER A 546 6.27 -14.01 6.56
N GLU A 547 5.74 -13.03 7.27
CA GLU A 547 5.75 -11.62 6.89
C GLU A 547 6.13 -10.76 8.11
N THR A 548 7.05 -9.83 7.92
CA THR A 548 7.46 -8.88 8.97
C THR A 548 6.45 -7.75 9.02
N MET A 549 5.68 -7.70 10.10
CA MET A 549 4.77 -6.58 10.38
C MET A 549 5.58 -5.43 10.97
N VAL A 550 5.44 -4.23 10.42
CA VAL A 550 6.16 -3.03 10.89
C VAL A 550 5.17 -1.88 11.02
N VAL A 551 5.13 -1.25 12.19
CA VAL A 551 4.43 0.04 12.38
C VAL A 551 5.45 1.06 12.84
N GLU A 552 5.45 2.21 12.15
CA GLU A 552 6.36 3.33 12.38
C GLU A 552 5.57 4.63 12.55
N LEU A 553 5.96 5.40 13.55
CA LEU A 553 5.44 6.72 13.90
C LEU A 553 6.57 7.75 13.75
N ASP A 554 6.20 9.02 13.58
CA ASP A 554 7.16 10.12 13.53
C ASP A 554 7.77 10.43 14.90
N LEU A 555 7.00 10.23 15.97
CA LEU A 555 7.40 10.48 17.35
C LEU A 555 7.18 9.25 18.22
N ALA A 556 7.96 9.16 19.30
CA ALA A 556 7.85 8.09 20.27
C ALA A 556 6.63 8.30 21.19
N GLU A 557 5.47 7.78 20.75
CA GLU A 557 4.18 7.97 21.43
C GLU A 557 3.55 6.64 21.89
N ALA A 558 3.89 5.52 21.24
CA ALA A 558 3.30 4.23 21.55
C ALA A 558 3.79 3.71 22.90
N THR A 559 2.86 3.35 23.77
CA THR A 559 3.15 2.80 25.12
C THR A 559 2.97 1.29 25.20
N TYR A 560 2.23 0.71 24.26
CA TYR A 560 2.20 -0.72 24.04
C TYR A 560 1.84 -1.05 22.60
N ALA A 561 2.12 -2.28 22.20
CA ALA A 561 1.64 -2.86 20.96
C ALA A 561 0.86 -4.15 21.21
N ILE A 562 0.02 -4.54 20.25
CA ILE A 562 -0.67 -5.82 20.22
C ILE A 562 -0.35 -6.52 18.89
N ALA A 563 0.19 -7.74 18.98
CA ALA A 563 0.42 -8.61 17.83
C ALA A 563 -0.47 -9.87 17.95
N ARG A 564 -1.11 -10.25 16.85
CA ARG A 564 -2.04 -11.40 16.83
C ARG A 564 -2.34 -11.90 15.41
N GLY A 565 -2.93 -13.08 15.33
CA GLY A 565 -3.63 -13.54 14.14
C GLY A 565 -4.96 -12.82 14.01
N HIS A 566 -5.31 -12.47 12.79
CA HIS A 566 -6.44 -11.61 12.48
C HIS A 566 -7.51 -12.35 11.67
N LEU A 567 -8.71 -12.35 12.23
CA LEU A 567 -10.01 -12.41 11.54
C LEU A 567 -11.06 -12.25 12.65
N THR A 568 -11.75 -11.11 12.67
CA THR A 568 -12.83 -10.83 13.62
C THR A 568 -14.18 -11.08 12.97
N ASP A 569 -14.89 -12.07 13.48
CA ASP A 569 -16.10 -11.78 14.23
C ASP A 569 -16.19 -12.85 15.33
N THR A 570 -16.20 -12.43 16.60
CA THR A 570 -16.34 -13.35 17.73
C THR A 570 -17.77 -13.77 17.99
N ASP A 571 -18.73 -13.05 17.41
CA ASP A 571 -20.17 -13.22 17.59
C ASP A 571 -20.87 -13.82 16.35
N ASP A 572 -20.17 -13.91 15.21
CA ASP A 572 -20.58 -14.79 14.11
C ASP A 572 -19.94 -16.19 14.23
N PRO A 573 -20.64 -17.21 14.74
CA PRO A 573 -20.13 -18.59 14.86
C PRO A 573 -19.77 -19.23 13.51
N ARG A 574 -20.04 -18.53 12.40
CA ARG A 574 -19.77 -18.94 11.03
C ARG A 574 -18.35 -18.54 10.56
N ARG A 575 -17.60 -17.67 11.23
CA ARG A 575 -16.23 -17.30 10.79
C ARG A 575 -15.15 -18.02 11.61
N THR A 576 -14.10 -18.51 10.92
CA THR A 576 -13.04 -19.33 11.55
C THR A 576 -11.92 -18.43 12.05
N LEU A 577 -11.59 -18.53 13.34
CA LEU A 577 -10.43 -17.85 13.93
C LEU A 577 -9.16 -18.21 13.15
N ARG A 578 -8.39 -17.18 12.77
CA ARG A 578 -7.06 -17.36 12.18
C ARG A 578 -6.01 -17.36 13.26
N TYR A 579 -4.98 -18.17 13.04
CA TYR A 579 -3.88 -18.32 13.98
C TYR A 579 -2.57 -18.04 13.27
N VAL A 580 -1.75 -17.19 13.87
CA VAL A 580 -0.36 -17.00 13.44
C VAL A 580 0.57 -17.44 14.56
N ALA A 581 1.77 -17.89 14.20
CA ALA A 581 2.90 -17.86 15.12
C ALA A 581 3.57 -16.48 15.05
N LEU A 582 4.24 -16.09 16.12
CA LEU A 582 4.94 -14.81 16.23
C LEU A 582 6.41 -15.05 16.58
N ASP A 583 7.29 -14.23 16.00
CA ASP A 583 8.74 -14.37 16.15
C ASP A 583 9.50 -13.05 15.88
N ASN A 584 10.81 -13.00 16.19
CA ASN A 584 11.73 -11.91 15.81
C ASN A 584 11.21 -10.49 16.16
N LEU A 585 10.91 -10.25 17.45
CA LEU A 585 10.38 -8.97 17.92
C LEU A 585 11.49 -7.91 18.03
N GLN A 586 11.25 -6.73 17.48
CA GLN A 586 12.11 -5.55 17.61
C GLN A 586 11.27 -4.34 18.03
N VAL A 587 11.73 -3.63 19.06
CA VAL A 587 11.02 -2.51 19.68
C VAL A 587 11.96 -1.30 19.76
N GLY A 588 11.48 -0.13 19.33
CA GLY A 588 12.27 1.10 19.25
C GLY A 588 13.08 1.25 17.96
N ARG A 589 13.67 2.43 17.77
CA ARG A 589 14.54 2.75 16.63
C ARG A 589 15.98 2.28 16.86
N SER A 590 16.64 1.87 15.78
CA SER A 590 18.07 1.56 15.78
C SER A 590 18.90 2.78 16.17
N HIS A 591 20.05 2.56 16.80
CA HIS A 591 21.02 3.60 17.14
C HIS A 591 22.14 3.71 16.09
N SER A 592 22.06 2.90 15.02
CA SER A 592 23.03 2.91 13.94
C SER A 592 22.36 2.74 12.58
N VAL A 593 22.95 3.34 11.55
CA VAL A 593 22.53 3.24 10.14
C VAL A 593 23.75 3.09 9.23
N VAL A 594 23.52 2.53 8.06
CA VAL A 594 24.53 2.41 7.00
C VAL A 594 24.24 3.46 5.92
N THR A 595 25.27 4.15 5.43
CA THR A 595 25.10 5.13 4.35
C THR A 595 24.66 4.49 3.04
N ASP A 596 23.78 5.19 2.33
CA ASP A 596 23.26 4.79 1.03
C ASP A 596 24.29 5.00 -0.11
N GLN A 597 23.87 4.75 -1.36
CA GLN A 597 24.73 4.90 -2.54
C GLN A 597 25.29 6.32 -2.75
N PHE A 598 24.66 7.34 -2.17
CA PHE A 598 25.12 8.74 -2.19
C PHE A 598 25.92 9.09 -0.94
N GLY A 599 26.26 8.11 -0.11
CA GLY A 599 26.91 8.34 1.18
C GLY A 599 26.00 9.04 2.18
N ALA A 600 24.71 9.20 1.91
CA ALA A 600 23.76 9.83 2.80
C ALA A 600 23.22 8.84 3.84
N PHE A 601 22.73 9.36 4.95
CA PHE A 601 22.03 8.56 5.95
C PHE A 601 20.85 9.32 6.54
N THR A 602 19.85 8.54 6.95
CA THR A 602 18.71 8.99 7.74
C THR A 602 18.55 8.04 8.92
N LEU A 603 18.65 8.57 10.14
CA LEU A 603 18.61 7.81 11.39
C LEU A 603 17.54 8.41 12.32
N PRO A 604 16.28 7.95 12.21
CA PRO A 604 15.24 8.27 13.19
C PRO A 604 15.66 7.79 14.57
N PHE A 605 15.35 8.56 15.62
CA PHE A 605 15.83 8.26 16.98
C PHE A 605 14.81 8.70 18.04
N ASP A 606 14.53 7.82 19.01
CA ASP A 606 13.39 7.99 19.94
C ASP A 606 13.71 8.82 21.20
N ILE A 607 15.00 9.06 21.49
CA ILE A 607 15.42 9.64 22.78
C ILE A 607 16.00 11.04 22.59
N ASP A 608 15.37 12.00 23.28
CA ASP A 608 15.89 13.36 23.45
C ASP A 608 17.18 13.39 24.27
N GLY A 609 18.14 14.20 23.83
CA GLY A 609 19.41 14.31 24.54
C GLY A 609 20.52 14.99 23.76
N ASN A 610 21.71 15.01 24.37
CA ASN A 610 22.94 15.41 23.71
C ASN A 610 23.79 14.17 23.46
N PHE A 611 24.20 14.00 22.21
CA PHE A 611 24.88 12.81 21.73
C PHE A 611 26.06 13.20 20.87
N ARG A 612 26.72 12.17 20.36
CA ARG A 612 27.75 12.29 19.36
C ARG A 612 27.55 11.23 18.30
N LEU A 613 27.73 11.60 17.04
CA LEU A 613 27.74 10.65 15.94
C LEU A 613 29.17 10.16 15.69
N LYS A 614 29.34 8.85 15.76
CA LYS A 614 30.58 8.16 15.45
C LYS A 614 30.42 7.48 14.09
N VAL A 615 31.44 7.62 13.26
CA VAL A 615 31.47 7.03 11.92
C VAL A 615 32.54 5.96 11.86
N THR A 616 32.27 4.86 11.16
CA THR A 616 33.20 3.74 10.96
C THR A 616 33.12 3.25 9.51
N ALA A 617 34.27 3.07 8.88
CA ALA A 617 34.37 2.62 7.49
C ALA A 617 33.95 1.15 7.36
N PRO A 618 33.38 0.73 6.22
CA PRO A 618 32.94 -0.65 6.02
C PRO A 618 34.11 -1.64 6.06
N ASN A 619 33.80 -2.90 6.37
CA ASN A 619 34.73 -4.04 6.23
C ASN A 619 36.07 -3.89 6.99
N GLY A 620 36.12 -3.06 8.04
CA GLY A 620 37.34 -2.82 8.81
C GLY A 620 38.41 -2.03 8.04
N THR A 621 37.99 -1.22 7.06
CA THR A 621 38.89 -0.39 6.23
C THR A 621 39.27 0.94 6.87
N ASP A 622 38.93 1.17 8.14
CA ASP A 622 39.17 2.43 8.86
C ASP A 622 40.62 2.91 8.80
N ALA A 623 41.57 1.97 8.78
CA ALA A 623 43.00 2.28 8.73
C ALA A 623 43.47 2.88 7.39
N TYR A 624 42.66 2.78 6.34
CA TYR A 624 42.98 3.30 4.99
C TYR A 624 42.38 4.68 4.72
N PHE A 625 41.60 5.23 5.65
CA PHE A 625 41.03 6.57 5.56
C PHE A 625 41.63 7.48 6.63
N THR A 626 41.59 8.80 6.37
CA THR A 626 41.91 9.80 7.40
C THR A 626 40.93 9.67 8.57
N THR A 627 41.43 9.84 9.80
CA THR A 627 40.58 9.72 10.99
C THR A 627 39.55 10.85 11.02
N LEU A 628 38.28 10.50 10.87
CA LEU A 628 37.17 11.45 10.95
C LEU A 628 36.91 11.88 12.40
N SER A 629 36.68 13.18 12.59
CA SER A 629 36.20 13.71 13.87
C SER A 629 34.75 13.32 14.10
N GLN A 630 34.43 12.86 15.31
CA GLN A 630 33.05 12.64 15.72
C GLN A 630 32.31 13.99 15.87
N ALA A 631 30.99 14.01 15.63
CA ALA A 631 30.18 15.23 15.66
C ALA A 631 29.25 15.27 16.87
N ASP A 632 29.32 16.32 17.69
CA ASP A 632 28.36 16.53 18.79
C ASP A 632 27.01 17.00 18.22
N VAL A 633 25.93 16.34 18.62
CA VAL A 633 24.56 16.60 18.14
C VAL A 633 23.59 16.66 19.32
N SER A 634 22.42 17.26 19.10
CA SER A 634 21.35 17.33 20.11
C SER A 634 19.99 17.10 19.47
N LEU A 635 19.13 16.35 20.16
CA LEU A 635 17.76 16.07 19.77
C LEU A 635 16.81 16.53 20.88
N THR A 636 15.73 17.21 20.50
CA THR A 636 14.63 17.58 21.41
C THR A 636 13.30 17.35 20.70
N ALA A 637 12.22 17.19 21.45
CA ALA A 637 10.86 17.09 20.89
C ALA A 637 10.46 18.23 19.93
N GLN A 638 11.09 19.42 20.01
CA GLN A 638 10.85 20.53 19.06
C GLN A 638 11.96 20.68 18.00
N ALA A 639 13.09 20.02 18.18
CA ALA A 639 14.16 20.02 17.20
C ALA A 639 13.76 19.07 16.08
N GLY A 640 13.77 19.59 14.85
CA GLY A 640 13.76 18.75 13.66
C GLY A 640 15.10 18.03 13.49
N THR A 641 15.38 17.62 12.27
CA THR A 641 16.59 16.89 11.91
C THR A 641 17.88 17.68 12.17
N SER A 642 18.86 17.06 12.83
CA SER A 642 20.22 17.59 12.91
C SER A 642 21.07 17.01 11.78
N ARG A 643 21.52 17.87 10.87
CA ARG A 643 22.38 17.48 9.75
C ARG A 643 23.85 17.48 10.13
N VAL A 644 24.56 16.42 9.77
CA VAL A 644 26.01 16.31 9.91
C VAL A 644 26.66 15.92 8.58
N ALA A 645 27.86 16.43 8.32
CA ALA A 645 28.62 16.09 7.12
C ALA A 645 30.05 15.71 7.50
N TRP A 646 30.59 14.72 6.80
CA TRP A 646 32.01 14.35 6.85
C TRP A 646 32.58 14.21 5.44
N SER A 647 33.83 14.62 5.30
CA SER A 647 34.63 14.42 4.10
C SER A 647 35.82 13.55 4.50
N ALA A 648 35.99 12.40 3.84
CA ALA A 648 37.03 11.42 4.15
C ALA A 648 38.00 11.30 2.97
N SER A 649 39.29 11.39 3.26
CA SER A 649 40.37 11.18 2.28
C SER A 649 41.02 9.82 2.52
N ILE A 650 41.65 9.24 1.51
CA ILE A 650 42.52 8.08 1.71
C ILE A 650 43.71 8.52 2.57
N ALA A 651 44.08 7.72 3.58
CA ALA A 651 45.17 8.07 4.48
C ALA A 651 46.50 8.22 3.70
N ASP A 652 47.25 9.29 3.98
CA ASP A 652 48.55 9.59 3.37
C ASP A 652 49.57 8.43 3.49
N ASP A 653 49.41 7.59 4.51
CA ASP A 653 50.25 6.42 4.78
C ASP A 653 49.72 5.11 4.20
N SER A 654 48.59 5.14 3.48
CA SER A 654 47.99 3.96 2.86
C SER A 654 48.71 3.53 1.58
N TRP A 655 48.98 2.24 1.47
CA TRP A 655 49.38 1.59 0.20
C TRP A 655 48.21 0.90 -0.51
N HIS A 656 47.01 0.98 0.06
CA HIS A 656 45.80 0.35 -0.45
C HIS A 656 44.80 1.43 -0.86
N ASN A 657 44.13 1.25 -1.99
CA ASN A 657 43.02 2.09 -2.41
C ASN A 657 41.71 1.49 -1.85
N PRO A 658 41.12 2.00 -0.76
CA PRO A 658 39.93 1.43 -0.16
C PRO A 658 38.65 1.66 -0.99
N LEU A 659 38.67 2.58 -1.97
CA LEU A 659 37.52 2.87 -2.84
C LEU A 659 37.47 1.92 -4.02
N LEU A 660 38.60 1.76 -4.71
CA LEU A 660 38.78 0.90 -5.87
C LEU A 660 40.14 0.18 -5.75
N PRO A 661 40.21 -0.98 -5.04
CA PRO A 661 41.48 -1.64 -4.74
C PRO A 661 42.40 -1.93 -5.92
N THR A 662 41.83 -2.14 -7.11
CA THR A 662 42.57 -2.46 -8.34
C THR A 662 42.94 -1.25 -9.19
N ASP A 663 42.40 -0.07 -8.87
CA ASP A 663 42.83 1.21 -9.45
C ASP A 663 44.01 1.70 -8.60
N VAL A 664 45.21 1.29 -9.02
CA VAL A 664 46.43 1.50 -8.23
C VAL A 664 47.03 2.88 -8.47
N ASN A 665 46.65 3.53 -9.57
CA ASN A 665 47.10 4.87 -9.90
C ASN A 665 46.10 5.97 -9.49
N HIS A 666 44.89 5.56 -9.07
CA HIS A 666 43.79 6.40 -8.61
C HIS A 666 43.29 7.41 -9.66
N ASP A 667 43.21 6.97 -10.92
CA ASP A 667 42.69 7.78 -12.02
C ASP A 667 41.21 7.51 -12.35
N GLY A 668 40.58 6.59 -11.60
CA GLY A 668 39.18 6.20 -11.76
C GLY A 668 38.95 5.12 -12.81
N PHE A 669 39.99 4.65 -13.51
CA PHE A 669 39.92 3.58 -14.51
C PHE A 669 40.75 2.38 -14.06
N ILE A 670 40.35 1.16 -14.45
CA ILE A 670 41.13 -0.05 -14.19
C ILE A 670 41.61 -0.59 -15.53
N ASP A 671 42.83 -0.19 -15.92
CA ASP A 671 43.35 -0.43 -17.27
C ASP A 671 44.78 -1.00 -17.28
N SER A 672 45.45 -0.95 -18.44
CA SER A 672 46.81 -1.46 -18.58
C SER A 672 47.84 -0.66 -17.78
N ASN A 673 47.58 0.61 -17.47
CA ASN A 673 48.47 1.45 -16.69
C ASN A 673 48.55 0.96 -15.25
N ASP A 674 47.44 0.48 -14.67
CA ASP A 674 47.44 -0.15 -13.34
C ASP A 674 48.30 -1.40 -13.31
N VAL A 675 48.09 -2.27 -14.30
CA VAL A 675 48.87 -3.52 -14.46
C VAL A 675 50.36 -3.19 -14.59
N ASP A 676 50.70 -2.21 -15.43
CA ASP A 676 52.08 -1.79 -15.66
C ASP A 676 52.72 -1.18 -14.41
N GLN A 677 51.98 -0.44 -13.58
CA GLN A 677 52.51 0.09 -12.32
C GLN A 677 52.89 -1.02 -11.35
N VAL A 678 51.99 -1.97 -11.09
CA VAL A 678 52.26 -3.11 -10.19
C VAL A 678 53.38 -3.98 -10.73
N PHE A 679 53.36 -4.26 -12.04
CA PHE A 679 54.38 -5.07 -12.70
C PHE A 679 55.77 -4.41 -12.67
N ASN A 680 55.85 -3.11 -12.96
CA ASN A 680 57.10 -2.37 -12.95
C ASN A 680 57.73 -2.33 -11.56
N GLU A 681 56.93 -2.18 -10.49
CA GLU A 681 57.44 -2.23 -9.11
C GLU A 681 57.94 -3.64 -8.73
N LEU A 682 57.25 -4.71 -9.14
CA LEU A 682 57.71 -6.09 -8.90
C LEU A 682 59.08 -6.37 -9.53
N VAL A 683 59.30 -5.84 -10.74
CA VAL A 683 60.53 -6.01 -11.53
C VAL A 683 61.65 -5.06 -11.07
N ASN A 684 61.33 -3.80 -10.82
CA ASN A 684 62.27 -2.74 -10.48
C ASN A 684 61.81 -1.96 -9.22
N PRO A 685 61.98 -2.54 -8.02
CA PRO A 685 61.37 -2.03 -6.80
C PRO A 685 61.93 -0.66 -6.42
N GLN A 686 61.04 0.33 -6.27
CA GLN A 686 61.29 1.67 -5.74
C GLN A 686 60.62 1.87 -4.37
N PHE A 687 59.45 1.27 -4.18
CA PHE A 687 58.57 1.46 -3.03
C PHE A 687 58.55 0.27 -2.05
N THR A 688 59.19 -0.83 -2.45
CA THR A 688 59.20 -2.08 -1.69
C THR A 688 60.61 -2.55 -1.34
N SER A 689 60.73 -3.29 -0.23
CA SER A 689 61.99 -3.86 0.26
C SER A 689 61.89 -5.37 0.48
N GLY A 690 63.04 -6.07 0.49
CA GLY A 690 63.11 -7.51 0.69
C GLY A 690 63.23 -8.36 -0.58
N GLN A 691 63.16 -9.69 -0.43
CA GLN A 691 63.35 -10.66 -1.52
C GLN A 691 62.03 -11.07 -2.17
N SER A 692 62.01 -11.19 -3.50
CA SER A 692 60.81 -11.48 -4.32
C SER A 692 60.13 -12.84 -4.08
N ALA A 693 60.78 -13.77 -3.35
CA ALA A 693 60.28 -15.13 -3.17
C ALA A 693 59.13 -15.27 -2.15
N GLN A 694 58.88 -14.28 -1.29
CA GLN A 694 57.83 -14.31 -0.25
C GLN A 694 56.89 -13.10 -0.24
N GLY A 695 56.89 -12.31 -1.33
CA GLY A 695 56.29 -10.97 -1.36
C GLY A 695 57.25 -9.92 -0.82
N ARG A 696 57.21 -8.71 -1.39
CA ARG A 696 58.06 -7.59 -0.97
C ARG A 696 57.30 -6.76 0.07
N ALA A 697 57.94 -6.38 1.15
CA ALA A 697 57.33 -5.51 2.15
C ALA A 697 57.26 -4.08 1.61
N LEU A 698 56.11 -3.43 1.76
CA LEU A 698 55.94 -2.02 1.43
C LEU A 698 56.69 -1.15 2.44
N ASN A 699 57.18 0.02 2.00
CA ASN A 699 57.88 0.94 2.89
C ASN A 699 56.93 1.52 3.94
N GLU A 700 57.40 1.76 5.17
CA GLU A 700 56.56 2.18 6.30
C GLU A 700 55.83 3.53 6.11
N ASN A 701 56.22 4.34 5.12
CA ASN A 701 55.50 5.57 4.75
C ASN A 701 55.61 5.80 3.22
N PRO A 702 54.50 5.75 2.47
CA PRO A 702 54.39 6.29 1.12
C PRO A 702 54.77 7.79 1.10
N LEU A 703 55.28 8.24 -0.04
CA LEU A 703 55.39 9.68 -0.33
C LEU A 703 54.08 10.17 -0.95
N PRO A 704 53.72 11.46 -0.84
CA PRO A 704 52.57 12.00 -1.55
C PRO A 704 52.60 11.67 -3.04
N GLY A 705 51.50 11.11 -3.56
CA GLY A 705 51.39 10.63 -4.95
C GLY A 705 52.03 9.27 -5.22
N SER A 706 52.32 8.46 -4.19
CA SER A 706 52.71 7.06 -4.36
C SER A 706 51.50 6.22 -4.84
N PRO A 707 51.73 5.21 -5.69
CA PRO A 707 50.65 4.33 -6.15
C PRO A 707 50.18 3.36 -5.05
N TYR A 708 48.92 2.95 -5.12
CA TYR A 708 48.27 2.02 -4.20
C TYR A 708 48.57 0.56 -4.57
N LEU A 709 49.80 0.13 -4.27
CA LEU A 709 50.35 -1.16 -4.69
C LEU A 709 49.82 -2.38 -3.92
N ASP A 710 49.21 -2.20 -2.76
CA ASP A 710 48.71 -3.27 -1.87
C ASP A 710 47.24 -3.59 -2.16
N VAL A 711 46.97 -4.24 -3.29
CA VAL A 711 45.60 -4.44 -3.80
C VAL A 711 44.77 -5.32 -2.87
N ASN A 712 45.38 -6.31 -2.23
CA ASN A 712 44.68 -7.21 -1.31
C ASN A 712 44.83 -6.85 0.18
N ALA A 713 45.47 -5.71 0.49
CA ALA A 713 45.64 -5.19 1.84
C ALA A 713 46.40 -6.14 2.80
N ASP A 714 47.33 -6.97 2.29
CA ASP A 714 48.12 -7.91 3.09
C ASP A 714 49.47 -7.34 3.59
N GLY A 715 49.74 -6.07 3.27
CA GLY A 715 50.97 -5.35 3.61
C GLY A 715 52.17 -5.74 2.73
N ARG A 716 51.96 -6.52 1.66
CA ARG A 716 53.04 -7.04 0.81
C ARG A 716 52.66 -7.07 -0.66
N LEU A 717 53.41 -6.30 -1.45
CA LEU A 717 53.33 -6.44 -2.90
C LEU A 717 53.88 -7.79 -3.39
N ASN A 718 53.03 -8.55 -4.07
CA ASN A 718 53.36 -9.84 -4.65
C ASN A 718 52.58 -10.13 -5.95
N LYS A 719 52.60 -11.39 -6.41
CA LYS A 719 51.94 -11.78 -7.67
C LYS A 719 50.42 -11.81 -7.57
N LEU A 720 49.87 -11.95 -6.37
CA LEU A 720 48.43 -11.94 -6.13
C LEU A 720 47.86 -10.55 -6.39
N ASP A 721 48.56 -9.48 -5.99
CA ASP A 721 48.15 -8.10 -6.30
C ASP A 721 48.10 -7.87 -7.81
N LEU A 722 49.18 -8.25 -8.50
CA LEU A 722 49.24 -8.16 -9.95
C LEU A 722 48.13 -8.96 -10.63
N LEU A 723 47.85 -10.18 -10.15
CA LEU A 723 46.80 -11.02 -10.72
C LEU A 723 45.41 -10.40 -10.52
N SER A 724 45.13 -9.83 -9.34
CA SER A 724 43.87 -9.14 -9.05
C SER A 724 43.63 -7.97 -10.00
N VAL A 725 44.64 -7.13 -10.25
CA VAL A 725 44.55 -6.01 -11.19
C VAL A 725 44.37 -6.53 -12.62
N MET A 726 45.16 -7.52 -13.04
CA MET A 726 45.08 -8.10 -14.39
C MET A 726 43.70 -8.73 -14.67
N ASP A 727 43.16 -9.49 -13.72
CA ASP A 727 41.86 -10.13 -13.85
C ASP A 727 40.75 -9.07 -13.97
N LYS A 728 40.80 -8.00 -13.15
CA LYS A 728 39.81 -6.92 -13.19
C LYS A 728 39.90 -6.06 -14.44
N ALA A 729 41.11 -5.68 -14.86
CA ALA A 729 41.35 -4.94 -16.11
C ALA A 729 40.92 -5.75 -17.34
N TYR A 730 41.19 -7.07 -17.33
CA TYR A 730 40.72 -7.97 -18.39
C TYR A 730 39.19 -8.01 -18.45
N LEU A 731 38.51 -8.15 -17.31
CA LEU A 731 37.04 -8.12 -17.25
C LEU A 731 36.47 -6.80 -17.78
N GLN A 732 36.99 -5.64 -17.35
CA GLN A 732 36.56 -4.35 -17.88
C GLN A 732 36.77 -4.24 -19.39
N SER A 733 37.90 -4.72 -19.92
CA SER A 733 38.18 -4.71 -21.37
C SER A 733 37.19 -5.56 -22.19
N GLN A 734 36.66 -6.65 -21.62
CA GLN A 734 35.63 -7.48 -22.25
C GLN A 734 34.27 -6.75 -22.26
N PHE A 735 33.93 -6.05 -21.18
CA PHE A 735 32.71 -5.23 -21.11
C PHE A 735 32.76 -4.03 -22.08
N SER A 736 33.90 -3.34 -22.20
CA SER A 736 34.06 -2.23 -23.16
C SER A 736 34.00 -2.67 -24.63
N GLN A 737 34.24 -3.94 -24.93
CA GLN A 737 34.07 -4.52 -26.28
C GLN A 737 32.63 -5.02 -26.54
N SER A 738 31.81 -5.12 -25.50
CA SER A 738 30.39 -5.47 -25.54
C SER A 738 29.53 -4.21 -25.38
N THR A 739 29.62 -3.26 -26.31
CA THR A 739 28.74 -2.08 -26.28
C THR A 739 27.31 -2.46 -26.68
N ASN A 740 26.53 -2.84 -25.69
CA ASN A 740 25.22 -2.25 -25.44
C ASN A 740 24.98 -2.38 -23.92
N PRO A 741 25.53 -1.49 -23.08
CA PRO A 741 24.89 -1.27 -21.78
C PRO A 741 23.47 -0.80 -22.11
N GLU A 742 22.45 -1.53 -21.64
CA GLU A 742 21.12 -0.95 -21.61
C GLU A 742 21.23 0.35 -20.84
N PRO A 743 20.82 1.50 -21.42
CA PRO A 743 20.80 2.72 -20.66
C PRO A 743 19.69 2.57 -19.62
N VAL A 744 20.06 2.52 -18.34
CA VAL A 744 19.12 2.89 -17.28
C VAL A 744 18.94 4.40 -17.41
N THR A 745 18.10 4.84 -18.36
CA THR A 745 17.82 6.26 -18.54
C THR A 745 16.86 6.70 -17.43
N SER A 746 17.39 7.25 -16.34
CA SER A 746 16.59 8.05 -15.41
C SER A 746 15.97 9.21 -16.21
N GLN A 747 14.66 9.42 -16.05
CA GLN A 747 13.96 10.47 -16.80
C GLN A 747 14.39 11.86 -16.29
N VAL A 748 14.68 12.77 -17.22
CA VAL A 748 15.12 14.14 -16.92
C VAL A 748 13.93 15.10 -17.01
N PHE A 749 13.74 15.90 -15.96
CA PHE A 749 12.71 16.92 -15.86
C PHE A 749 13.33 18.32 -15.83
N TYR A 750 12.57 19.33 -16.26
CA TYR A 750 13.03 20.72 -16.34
C TYR A 750 12.15 21.61 -15.47
N PRO A 751 12.73 22.52 -14.66
CA PRO A 751 11.96 23.48 -13.89
C PRO A 751 11.23 24.47 -14.80
N ALA A 752 10.17 25.09 -14.28
CA ALA A 752 9.49 26.16 -14.98
C ALA A 752 10.46 27.33 -15.24
N PRO A 753 10.36 28.04 -16.38
CA PRO A 753 11.19 29.22 -16.61
C PRO A 753 10.89 30.24 -15.52
N VAL A 754 11.89 30.62 -14.73
CA VAL A 754 11.78 31.74 -13.79
C VAL A 754 11.40 32.97 -14.61
N ALA A 755 10.18 33.47 -14.43
CA ALA A 755 9.78 34.72 -15.04
C ALA A 755 10.63 35.83 -14.40
N MET A 756 11.73 36.20 -15.05
CA MET A 756 12.47 37.39 -14.66
C MET A 756 11.48 38.56 -14.67
N SER A 757 11.27 39.16 -13.50
CA SER A 757 10.51 40.42 -13.38
C SER A 757 11.33 41.57 -13.97
N SER A 758 11.49 41.58 -15.29
CA SER A 758 11.91 42.78 -16.00
C SER A 758 10.73 43.75 -15.97
N GLY A 759 10.80 44.73 -15.07
CA GLY A 759 9.86 45.83 -15.02
C GLY A 759 9.71 46.46 -16.39
N HIS A 760 8.58 46.22 -17.04
CA HIS A 760 8.03 47.03 -18.12
C HIS A 760 6.53 47.12 -17.89
N SER A 761 6.10 48.35 -17.60
CA SER A 761 4.70 48.74 -17.57
C SER A 761 4.04 48.37 -18.90
N ILE A 762 3.03 47.52 -18.86
CA ILE A 762 2.12 47.33 -19.98
C ILE A 762 0.74 47.78 -19.53
N THR A 763 0.39 48.97 -20.01
CA THR A 763 -0.93 49.57 -19.89
C THR A 763 -1.97 48.63 -20.50
N GLN A 764 -2.91 48.20 -19.66
CA GLN A 764 -4.14 47.53 -20.04
C GLN A 764 -4.86 48.36 -21.13
N THR A 765 -5.07 47.79 -22.32
CA THR A 765 -6.05 48.34 -23.27
C THR A 765 -6.97 47.21 -23.69
N LEU A 766 -8.16 47.21 -23.09
CA LEU A 766 -9.34 46.49 -23.55
C LEU A 766 -9.76 47.03 -24.92
N THR A 767 -9.91 46.17 -25.90
CA THR A 767 -10.80 46.42 -27.05
C THR A 767 -11.60 45.17 -27.37
N THR A 768 -12.85 45.23 -26.93
CA THR A 768 -14.00 44.49 -27.44
C THR A 768 -14.32 44.91 -28.87
N THR A 769 -14.64 43.96 -29.75
CA THR A 769 -15.66 44.17 -30.80
C THR A 769 -16.27 42.84 -31.25
N THR A 770 -17.55 42.69 -30.94
CA THR A 770 -18.50 41.71 -31.49
C THR A 770 -19.15 42.20 -32.78
N SER A 771 -19.45 41.22 -33.66
CA SER A 771 -20.59 41.08 -34.59
C SER A 771 -20.83 42.10 -35.72
N GLU A 772 -21.02 41.63 -36.96
CA GLU A 772 -22.35 41.34 -37.52
C GLU A 772 -22.36 40.77 -38.96
N PHE A 773 -23.48 40.12 -39.26
CA PHE A 773 -23.86 39.26 -40.39
C PHE A 773 -24.14 39.98 -41.74
N GLY A 774 -24.13 39.20 -42.83
CA GLY A 774 -24.80 39.53 -44.10
C GLY A 774 -24.82 38.37 -45.11
N VAL A 775 -26.01 37.91 -45.49
CA VAL A 775 -26.37 36.71 -46.29
C VAL A 775 -26.54 37.05 -47.80
N LEU A 776 -26.28 36.10 -48.72
CA LEU A 776 -27.21 35.59 -49.78
C LEU A 776 -26.55 34.75 -50.92
N GLU A 777 -27.07 33.51 -51.05
CA GLU A 777 -27.44 32.69 -52.24
C GLU A 777 -26.47 32.22 -53.37
N GLY A 778 -26.55 30.90 -53.67
CA GLY A 778 -26.36 30.31 -55.01
C GLY A 778 -25.62 28.95 -55.11
N GLU A 779 -26.34 27.83 -55.27
CA GLU A 779 -25.82 26.44 -55.48
C GLU A 779 -25.29 26.13 -56.92
N PRO A 780 -24.87 24.88 -57.30
CA PRO A 780 -23.74 24.05 -56.85
C PRO A 780 -22.85 23.58 -58.05
N ILE A 781 -22.20 22.39 -57.92
CA ILE A 781 -21.46 21.50 -58.86
C ILE A 781 -19.92 21.63 -59.05
N GLY A 782 -19.18 20.60 -58.59
CA GLY A 782 -18.11 19.93 -59.35
C GLY A 782 -16.68 19.90 -58.76
N PRO A 783 -15.88 18.83 -58.97
CA PRO A 783 -14.91 18.33 -57.98
C PRO A 783 -13.43 18.72 -58.20
N LEU A 784 -12.64 18.44 -57.14
CA LEU A 784 -11.20 18.62 -56.91
C LEU A 784 -10.26 18.14 -58.05
N PRO A 785 -9.11 18.81 -58.26
CA PRO A 785 -8.02 18.28 -59.08
C PRO A 785 -6.79 17.83 -58.28
N THR A 786 -6.19 16.75 -58.78
CA THR A 786 -4.86 16.18 -58.51
C THR A 786 -3.74 17.03 -59.13
N VAL A 787 -2.54 17.04 -58.52
CA VAL A 787 -1.27 17.39 -59.21
C VAL A 787 -0.16 16.40 -58.84
N THR A 788 0.52 15.97 -59.89
CA THR A 788 1.60 14.97 -60.09
C THR A 788 3.02 15.51 -59.85
N TYR A 789 3.99 14.61 -59.65
CA TYR A 789 5.39 14.80 -60.10
C TYR A 789 6.03 13.49 -60.63
N GLU A 790 6.81 13.66 -61.71
CA GLU A 790 7.53 12.71 -62.60
C GLU A 790 8.87 12.20 -62.01
N THR A 791 9.13 10.88 -62.00
CA THR A 791 10.06 10.04 -62.83
C THR A 791 11.55 10.43 -62.98
N GLU A 792 12.45 9.49 -62.68
CA GLU A 792 13.40 8.91 -63.67
C GLU A 792 14.09 7.63 -63.14
N ALA A 793 14.38 6.70 -64.06
CA ALA A 793 14.86 5.33 -63.81
C ALA A 793 16.04 4.97 -64.73
N ILE A 794 16.93 4.08 -64.28
CA ILE A 794 17.88 3.26 -65.07
C ILE A 794 18.06 1.94 -64.26
N GLY A 795 17.59 0.74 -64.66
CA GLY A 795 18.11 -0.17 -65.71
C GLY A 795 19.34 -0.95 -65.16
N ASP A 796 19.46 -2.28 -65.07
CA ASP A 796 18.99 -3.36 -65.95
C ASP A 796 19.20 -4.78 -65.30
N THR A 797 18.34 -5.70 -65.73
CA THR A 797 18.25 -7.19 -65.73
C THR A 797 19.26 -8.15 -65.01
N LEU A 798 18.69 -9.17 -64.33
CA LEU A 798 18.74 -10.60 -64.75
C LEU A 798 17.84 -11.50 -63.86
N ALA A 799 17.09 -12.39 -64.51
CA ALA A 799 16.06 -13.25 -63.92
C ALA A 799 16.54 -14.68 -63.67
N VAL A 800 16.11 -15.30 -62.56
CA VAL A 800 15.81 -16.75 -62.44
C VAL A 800 14.64 -16.92 -61.45
N THR A 801 13.65 -17.70 -61.86
CA THR A 801 12.36 -17.99 -61.20
C THR A 801 12.45 -19.10 -60.15
N GLN A 802 11.78 -18.95 -58.99
CA GLN A 802 10.77 -19.90 -58.47
C GLN A 802 10.15 -19.44 -57.12
N ASP A 803 8.81 -19.44 -57.09
CA ASP A 803 7.86 -19.73 -55.99
C ASP A 803 7.78 -18.91 -54.68
N ALA A 804 6.64 -18.20 -54.57
CA ALA A 804 5.76 -17.87 -53.42
C ALA A 804 6.31 -17.28 -52.09
N PRO A 805 5.64 -16.25 -51.51
CA PRO A 805 6.18 -15.50 -50.36
C PRO A 805 5.82 -16.13 -49.01
N ALA A 806 6.83 -16.28 -48.16
CA ALA A 806 6.71 -16.26 -46.71
C ALA A 806 7.17 -14.87 -46.23
N LEU A 807 6.28 -14.13 -45.56
CA LEU A 807 6.65 -12.93 -44.83
C LEU A 807 7.11 -13.35 -43.43
N ALA A 808 8.36 -13.05 -43.14
CA ALA A 808 8.87 -12.90 -41.80
C ALA A 808 8.64 -11.45 -41.35
N ASP A 809 8.17 -11.27 -40.13
CA ASP A 809 8.48 -10.10 -39.31
C ASP A 809 9.05 -10.61 -37.97
N PRO A 810 10.04 -9.93 -37.38
CA PRO A 810 10.90 -10.51 -36.35
C PRO A 810 10.43 -10.23 -34.92
N PHE A 811 10.44 -11.30 -34.14
CA PHE A 811 10.82 -11.43 -32.73
C PHE A 811 11.02 -10.14 -31.89
N LEU A 812 10.08 -9.91 -30.97
CA LEU A 812 10.30 -9.31 -29.66
C LEU A 812 10.42 -10.45 -28.65
N GLY A 813 11.59 -10.59 -28.02
CA GLY A 813 11.85 -11.57 -26.97
C GLY A 813 11.35 -11.06 -25.62
N VAL A 814 10.29 -11.70 -25.11
CA VAL A 814 9.86 -11.61 -23.72
C VAL A 814 10.54 -12.73 -22.94
N VAL A 815 11.23 -12.38 -21.85
CA VAL A 815 11.73 -13.34 -20.87
C VAL A 815 10.67 -13.48 -19.77
N LEU A 816 10.11 -14.69 -19.65
CA LEU A 816 9.22 -15.13 -18.57
C LEU A 816 10.04 -15.51 -17.32
N PRO A 817 9.51 -15.29 -16.11
CA PRO A 817 9.73 -16.18 -14.98
C PRO A 817 8.52 -17.11 -14.79
N SER A 818 8.82 -18.40 -14.63
CA SER A 818 7.92 -19.53 -14.58
C SER A 818 7.12 -19.64 -13.26
N GLN A 819 5.79 -19.69 -13.37
CA GLN A 819 4.87 -20.24 -12.38
C GLN A 819 3.98 -21.23 -13.15
N ASP A 820 4.20 -22.54 -12.96
CA ASP A 820 3.18 -23.57 -13.18
C ASP A 820 3.76 -24.95 -12.89
N SER A 821 3.18 -25.64 -11.90
CA SER A 821 2.79 -27.06 -11.96
C SER A 821 2.36 -27.54 -10.57
N ALA A 822 1.06 -27.67 -10.33
CA ALA A 822 0.45 -28.95 -9.91
C ALA A 822 -1.02 -28.77 -9.46
N VAL A 823 -1.92 -28.63 -10.44
CA VAL A 823 -3.27 -29.22 -10.31
C VAL A 823 -3.24 -30.56 -11.05
N ILE A 824 -3.73 -31.60 -10.38
CA ILE A 824 -4.37 -32.84 -10.89
C ILE A 824 -4.02 -33.98 -9.93
N ALA A 825 -4.93 -34.25 -8.98
CA ALA A 825 -5.47 -35.59 -8.71
C ALA A 825 -6.30 -35.60 -7.41
N SER A 826 -7.63 -35.65 -7.53
CA SER A 826 -8.44 -36.78 -7.02
C SER A 826 -9.93 -36.45 -7.01
N ALA A 827 -10.53 -36.44 -8.19
CA ALA A 827 -11.95 -36.73 -8.34
C ALA A 827 -12.16 -38.25 -8.12
N ALA A 828 -12.37 -38.66 -6.87
CA ALA A 828 -12.93 -39.97 -6.51
C ALA A 828 -13.24 -40.03 -5.00
N ASN A 829 -14.39 -39.49 -4.60
CA ASN A 829 -15.25 -40.00 -3.50
C ASN A 829 -16.48 -39.09 -3.33
N ALA A 830 -17.24 -38.91 -4.41
CA ALA A 830 -18.60 -38.39 -4.38
C ALA A 830 -19.54 -39.60 -4.46
N ASP A 831 -19.67 -40.35 -3.37
CA ASP A 831 -20.71 -41.38 -3.18
C ASP A 831 -20.65 -41.93 -1.75
N GLN A 832 -21.06 -41.12 -0.76
CA GLN A 832 -21.67 -41.53 0.52
C GLN A 832 -21.69 -40.35 1.51
N LEU A 833 -22.70 -39.47 1.41
CA LEU A 833 -23.20 -38.67 2.53
C LEU A 833 -24.62 -38.15 2.24
N ALA A 834 -25.44 -38.98 1.60
CA ALA A 834 -26.90 -38.83 1.64
C ALA A 834 -27.41 -39.58 2.88
N ALA A 835 -27.42 -38.90 4.04
CA ALA A 835 -28.33 -39.14 5.18
C ALA A 835 -27.77 -38.56 6.50
N SER A 836 -27.95 -37.27 6.73
CA SER A 836 -28.33 -36.76 8.06
C SER A 836 -28.79 -35.31 7.95
N SER A 837 -30.02 -35.10 7.49
CA SER A 837 -30.75 -33.86 7.75
C SER A 837 -30.99 -33.78 9.25
N LYS A 838 -30.10 -33.08 9.96
CA LYS A 838 -30.33 -32.66 11.34
C LYS A 838 -30.56 -31.16 11.28
N SER A 839 -31.80 -30.77 11.59
CA SER A 839 -32.20 -29.38 11.81
C SER A 839 -31.41 -28.76 12.96
N MET A 840 -31.37 -27.42 12.97
CA MET A 840 -30.80 -26.48 13.97
C MET A 840 -29.43 -25.91 13.54
N ASP A 841 -29.12 -24.62 13.70
CA ASP A 841 -29.46 -23.72 14.82
C ASP A 841 -30.05 -22.35 14.43
N ASP A 842 -30.95 -21.86 15.29
CA ASP A 842 -31.81 -20.68 15.19
C ASP A 842 -31.10 -19.31 15.35
N GLU A 843 -29.76 -19.26 15.49
CA GLU A 843 -29.06 -18.06 15.99
C GLU A 843 -28.73 -17.01 14.90
N ALA A 844 -28.47 -17.44 13.66
CA ALA A 844 -28.36 -16.54 12.51
C ALA A 844 -29.72 -15.96 12.09
N VAL A 845 -30.78 -16.72 12.39
CA VAL A 845 -32.15 -16.27 12.27
C VAL A 845 -32.45 -15.30 13.41
N ASP A 846 -31.96 -15.53 14.64
CA ASP A 846 -32.14 -14.60 15.77
C ASP A 846 -31.44 -13.24 15.60
N ALA A 847 -30.28 -13.16 14.95
CA ALA A 847 -29.62 -11.88 14.62
C ALA A 847 -30.34 -11.12 13.49
N ILE A 848 -30.94 -11.85 12.53
CA ILE A 848 -31.84 -11.29 11.52
C ILE A 848 -33.21 -10.94 12.15
N LEU A 849 -33.61 -11.59 13.25
CA LEU A 849 -34.85 -11.37 13.97
C LEU A 849 -34.75 -10.23 15.00
N SER A 850 -33.57 -9.90 15.53
CA SER A 850 -33.42 -8.77 16.47
C SER A 850 -33.68 -7.42 15.78
N ASP A 851 -33.30 -7.28 14.52
CA ASP A 851 -33.61 -6.11 13.66
C ASP A 851 -35.09 -6.07 13.21
N LEU A 852 -35.90 -7.05 13.60
CA LEU A 852 -37.14 -7.40 12.90
C LEU A 852 -38.35 -7.63 13.80
N ASP A 853 -38.14 -7.94 15.08
CA ASP A 853 -39.19 -8.24 16.04
C ASP A 853 -40.12 -7.03 16.32
N ALA A 854 -39.79 -5.86 15.76
CA ALA A 854 -40.57 -4.65 15.86
C ALA A 854 -41.20 -4.17 14.54
N SER A 855 -41.00 -4.89 13.42
CA SER A 855 -41.85 -4.77 12.22
C SER A 855 -43.30 -5.24 12.48
N LEU A 856 -43.56 -5.78 13.68
CA LEU A 856 -44.83 -6.33 14.14
C LEU A 856 -45.84 -5.33 14.72
N GLU A 857 -45.48 -4.06 14.92
CA GLU A 857 -46.43 -3.01 15.33
C GLU A 857 -46.33 -1.75 14.45
N LEU A 858 -46.68 -1.83 13.16
CA LEU A 858 -47.44 -0.82 12.38
C LEU A 858 -47.27 -1.02 10.85
N LEU A 859 -48.06 -1.95 10.30
CA LEU A 859 -48.77 -1.74 9.03
C LEU A 859 -50.27 -1.61 9.32
#